data_AF-A0A7V5WEC9-F1
#
_entry.id   AF-A0A7V5WEC9-F1
#
_cell.length_a   1.000
_cell.length_b   1.000
_cell.length_c   1.000
_cell.angle_alpha   90.00
_cell.angle_beta   90.00
_cell.angle_gamma   90.00
#
_symmetry.space_group_name_H-M   'P 1'
#
loop_
_entity.id
_entity.type
_entity.pdbx_description
1 polymer ?
#
loop_
_entity_poly.entity_id
_entity_poly.type
_entity_poly.pdbx_seq_one_letter_code
_entity_poly.pdbx_strand_id
1 'polypeptide(L)'
;MRVRNLILTLTLGAALALALLWALTPTAPVRAERPAAPATPLIEHRDAISRALAYLKTQQAPDGGLVSPWTGQADDFTTIKTVIGLAAVNQPVAYLTSVSGTTPLDYLATRAYTYTRDASGTLFPGRAGMLLVAVVAGDGDPTAFGKYPDGHGSAGLPLNLVRDLLDTYHPETGAYSTTAQMGWSTGEANTVNQLWAILGLAAAQQPIPVTATNFLIGLQETDGGWGYGAGGDVDATALVVQALIASGNLPLDAAKVQEGLEFLRSRQAASGGWESWGTLSADSTAAAIQAIAAAGYTPATASWAVAGHDPHTALASLQAPDGSFSGNALGTAHALAGLAEAPLPILGNAQMVNRALTWMSETQNADGSWSGWAGPDPGATCDAVLAYAAAGYDPRTVHPSERVTSALDYLAATAAEFVQRSPDAAGKLALAVVASGGDPGNFGGVDIPAAITAWYSPTLGAFGVPTNTYHQAFAILGLAASNAPIPVTATQTLIALQQADGGWKYDLSPAAWNTTAPDHTGLALQALIAAQVTPTSTAIVSGLAFLRAQQDALGGWGNANSTAYALQGVLATRDPLDNWVSADGHSPFEALASYQKADGPFVWAWTLPTDNGLATWQAIPALLGRYYPLPPASLAPFRPVFRGPDPDRMVACQPQAAWGHSVEVVIPFGSDLDRNGSVALDWRVAGGQWVTGTAVHRADGAFTATIPVTQPLTYEFRAAFADPDGVQFGPTTAVTLKPHSVFLPVVLRG
;
A
#
# COMPACT_ATOMS: atom_id res chain seq x y z
N MET A 1 -38.05 50.23 47.54
CA MET A 1 -37.06 50.76 46.57
C MET A 1 -35.88 49.79 46.34
N ARG A 2 -36.11 48.47 46.20
CA ARG A 2 -35.05 47.47 45.95
C ARG A 2 -35.41 46.29 45.02
N VAL A 3 -36.55 46.34 44.33
CA VAL A 3 -36.95 45.28 43.37
C VAL A 3 -37.04 45.78 41.92
N ARG A 4 -37.04 47.11 41.69
CA ARG A 4 -37.16 47.70 40.35
C ARG A 4 -35.84 47.93 39.60
N ASN A 5 -34.69 47.79 40.26
CA ASN A 5 -33.36 47.95 39.64
C ASN A 5 -32.69 46.63 39.23
N LEU A 6 -33.24 45.48 39.65
CA LEU A 6 -32.68 44.15 39.30
C LEU A 6 -33.24 43.60 37.98
N ILE A 7 -34.46 44.01 37.58
CA ILE A 7 -35.08 43.60 36.32
C ILE A 7 -34.51 44.37 35.11
N LEU A 8 -33.99 45.58 35.33
CA LEU A 8 -33.39 46.42 34.28
C LEU A 8 -31.92 46.05 33.94
N THR A 9 -31.20 45.35 34.83
CA THR A 9 -29.84 44.86 34.55
C THR A 9 -29.85 43.49 33.87
N LEU A 10 -30.86 42.65 34.13
CA LEU A 10 -31.01 41.34 33.48
C LEU A 10 -31.55 41.43 32.05
N THR A 11 -32.30 42.49 31.70
CA THR A 11 -32.81 42.69 30.33
C THR A 11 -31.81 43.41 29.41
N LEU A 12 -30.98 44.32 29.92
CA LEU A 12 -29.91 44.94 29.11
C LEU A 12 -28.72 43.99 28.87
N GLY A 13 -28.40 43.10 29.81
CA GLY A 13 -27.35 42.09 29.64
C GLY A 13 -27.69 41.03 28.58
N ALA A 14 -28.97 40.63 28.51
CA ALA A 14 -29.44 39.70 27.48
C ALA A 14 -29.54 40.36 26.08
N ALA A 15 -29.90 41.65 26.00
CA ALA A 15 -30.01 42.36 24.73
C ALA A 15 -28.64 42.71 24.10
N LEU A 16 -27.60 43.02 24.89
CA LEU A 16 -26.25 43.23 24.36
C LEU A 16 -25.54 41.93 23.99
N ALA A 17 -25.81 40.82 24.68
CA ALA A 17 -25.24 39.52 24.32
C ALA A 17 -25.86 38.95 23.02
N LEU A 18 -27.17 39.14 22.80
CA LEU A 18 -27.80 38.74 21.53
C LEU A 18 -27.43 39.66 20.36
N ALA A 19 -27.19 40.95 20.59
CA ALA A 19 -26.74 41.86 19.53
C ALA A 19 -25.27 41.64 19.13
N LEU A 20 -24.39 41.24 20.07
CA LEU A 20 -23.01 40.83 19.73
C LEU A 20 -22.95 39.46 19.04
N LEU A 21 -23.89 38.54 19.31
CA LEU A 21 -23.98 37.26 18.59
C LEU A 21 -24.57 37.38 17.18
N TRP A 22 -25.30 38.46 16.86
CA TRP A 22 -25.80 38.73 15.51
C TRP A 22 -24.86 39.58 14.65
N ALA A 23 -23.90 40.29 15.25
CA ALA A 23 -22.92 41.12 14.53
C ALA A 23 -21.57 40.43 14.28
N LEU A 24 -21.38 39.19 14.77
CA LEU A 24 -20.19 38.36 14.54
C LEU A 24 -20.50 37.07 13.78
N THR A 25 -21.64 37.02 13.08
CA THR A 25 -21.80 36.06 11.99
C THR A 25 -21.01 36.59 10.79
N PRO A 26 -19.88 35.98 10.39
CA PRO A 26 -19.54 36.07 8.99
C PRO A 26 -20.72 35.43 8.28
N THR A 27 -21.46 36.21 7.49
CA THR A 27 -22.28 35.66 6.42
C THR A 27 -21.33 34.81 5.59
N ALA A 28 -21.29 33.52 5.86
CA ALA A 28 -20.64 32.58 4.99
C ALA A 28 -21.30 32.82 3.63
N PRO A 29 -20.55 33.17 2.57
CA PRO A 29 -21.13 33.14 1.24
C PRO A 29 -21.73 31.74 1.10
N VAL A 30 -22.93 31.66 0.52
CA VAL A 30 -23.52 30.39 0.07
C VAL A 30 -22.38 29.60 -0.56
N ARG A 31 -21.90 28.58 0.15
CA ARG A 31 -20.80 27.75 -0.30
C ARG A 31 -21.42 26.97 -1.43
N ALA A 32 -21.19 27.42 -2.66
CA ALA A 32 -21.26 26.54 -3.81
C ALA A 32 -20.56 25.26 -3.37
N GLU A 33 -21.23 24.11 -3.51
CA GLU A 33 -20.58 22.81 -3.38
C GLU A 33 -19.20 22.96 -4.03
N ARG A 34 -18.14 22.78 -3.23
CA ARG A 34 -16.81 22.65 -3.83
C ARG A 34 -17.00 21.52 -4.84
N PRO A 35 -16.71 21.74 -6.13
CA PRO A 35 -16.56 20.61 -7.03
C PRO A 35 -15.64 19.63 -6.30
N ALA A 36 -15.99 18.34 -6.34
CA ALA A 36 -15.11 17.29 -5.84
C ALA A 36 -13.67 17.66 -6.25
N ALA A 37 -12.74 17.62 -5.29
CA ALA A 37 -11.33 17.76 -5.65
C ALA A 37 -11.10 16.78 -6.80
N PRO A 38 -10.52 17.22 -7.94
CA PRO A 38 -10.29 16.32 -9.06
C PRO A 38 -9.54 15.12 -8.47
N ALA A 39 -10.09 13.93 -8.68
CA ALA A 39 -9.38 12.70 -8.38
C ALA A 39 -7.98 12.86 -8.96
N THR A 40 -6.95 12.56 -8.16
CA THR A 40 -5.61 12.30 -8.67
C THR A 40 -5.79 11.48 -9.95
N PRO A 41 -5.18 11.86 -11.10
CA PRO A 41 -5.32 11.08 -12.32
C PRO A 41 -4.79 9.67 -12.04
N LEU A 42 -5.71 8.81 -11.63
CA LEU A 42 -5.58 7.38 -11.57
C LEU A 42 -5.54 7.03 -13.04
N ILE A 43 -4.34 6.71 -13.51
CA ILE A 43 -4.10 6.41 -14.90
C ILE A 43 -5.12 5.31 -15.30
N GLU A 44 -6.07 5.65 -16.18
CA GLU A 44 -7.31 4.89 -16.42
C GLU A 44 -7.05 3.61 -17.25
N HIS A 45 -6.64 2.53 -16.59
CA HIS A 45 -6.46 1.22 -17.24
C HIS A 45 -7.30 0.09 -16.64
N ARG A 46 -8.33 0.43 -15.85
CA ARG A 46 -9.21 -0.56 -15.21
C ARG A 46 -9.87 -1.50 -16.22
N ASP A 47 -10.43 -0.97 -17.30
CA ASP A 47 -11.06 -1.79 -18.35
C ASP A 47 -10.04 -2.72 -19.04
N ALA A 48 -8.80 -2.25 -19.19
CA ALA A 48 -7.73 -3.06 -19.75
C ALA A 48 -7.33 -4.18 -18.78
N ILE A 49 -7.15 -3.86 -17.50
CA ILE A 49 -6.84 -4.83 -16.44
C ILE A 49 -7.96 -5.88 -16.30
N SER A 50 -9.22 -5.47 -16.24
CA SER A 50 -10.37 -6.38 -16.11
C SER A 50 -10.48 -7.35 -17.29
N ARG A 51 -10.29 -6.86 -18.53
CA ARG A 51 -10.28 -7.72 -19.71
C ARG A 51 -9.08 -8.68 -19.73
N ALA A 52 -7.91 -8.23 -19.30
CA ALA A 52 -6.73 -9.09 -19.16
C ALA A 52 -6.92 -10.19 -18.10
N LEU A 53 -7.50 -9.86 -16.95
CA LEU A 53 -7.86 -10.82 -15.91
C LEU A 53 -8.91 -11.83 -16.40
N ALA A 54 -9.91 -11.37 -17.16
CA ALA A 54 -10.91 -12.26 -17.77
C ALA A 54 -10.26 -13.21 -18.79
N TYR A 55 -9.32 -12.71 -19.60
CA TYR A 55 -8.56 -13.54 -20.52
C TYR A 55 -7.74 -14.61 -19.78
N LEU A 56 -7.01 -14.25 -18.71
CA LEU A 56 -6.21 -15.21 -17.93
C LEU A 56 -7.04 -16.35 -17.35
N LYS A 57 -8.29 -16.09 -16.93
CA LYS A 57 -9.23 -17.15 -16.51
C LYS A 57 -9.48 -18.18 -17.60
N THR A 58 -9.51 -17.77 -18.87
CA THR A 58 -9.68 -18.69 -20.00
C THR A 58 -8.43 -19.52 -20.30
N GLN A 59 -7.25 -19.09 -19.83
CA GLN A 59 -5.97 -19.74 -20.05
C GLN A 59 -5.56 -20.67 -18.92
N GLN A 60 -6.36 -20.79 -17.86
CA GLN A 60 -6.08 -21.66 -16.74
C GLN A 60 -6.44 -23.11 -17.03
N ALA A 61 -5.47 -24.00 -16.82
CA ALA A 61 -5.67 -25.45 -16.94
C ALA A 61 -6.30 -26.04 -15.65
N PRO A 62 -6.91 -27.25 -15.72
CA PRO A 62 -7.56 -27.88 -14.57
C PRO A 62 -6.63 -28.19 -13.38
N ASP A 63 -5.31 -28.23 -13.58
CA ASP A 63 -4.31 -28.42 -12.52
C ASP A 63 -3.91 -27.09 -11.84
N GLY A 64 -4.45 -25.96 -12.29
CA GLY A 64 -4.22 -24.63 -11.75
C GLY A 64 -3.17 -23.82 -12.51
N GLY A 65 -2.36 -24.46 -13.35
CA GLY A 65 -1.29 -23.80 -14.11
C GLY A 65 -1.81 -23.02 -15.33
N LEU A 66 -0.98 -22.12 -15.85
CA LEU A 66 -1.31 -21.25 -16.97
C LEU A 66 -0.63 -21.70 -18.26
N VAL A 67 -1.40 -21.71 -19.35
CA VAL A 67 -0.97 -22.19 -20.65
C VAL A 67 0.16 -21.34 -21.24
N SER A 68 1.25 -22.02 -21.57
CA SER A 68 2.44 -21.48 -22.21
C SER A 68 2.21 -21.14 -23.69
N PRO A 69 2.72 -20.00 -24.19
CA PRO A 69 2.68 -19.69 -25.61
C PRO A 69 3.52 -20.65 -26.46
N TRP A 70 4.52 -21.32 -25.86
CA TRP A 70 5.44 -22.18 -26.61
C TRP A 70 4.98 -23.62 -26.72
N THR A 71 4.35 -24.15 -25.67
CA THR A 71 3.98 -25.58 -25.60
C THR A 71 2.47 -25.80 -25.78
N GLY A 72 1.64 -24.78 -25.59
CA GLY A 72 0.19 -24.92 -25.52
C GLY A 72 -0.27 -25.76 -24.31
N GLN A 73 0.61 -25.97 -23.32
CA GLN A 73 0.35 -26.66 -22.06
C GLN A 73 0.70 -25.74 -20.90
N ALA A 74 0.17 -26.02 -19.71
CA ALA A 74 0.55 -25.28 -18.52
C ALA A 74 2.05 -25.45 -18.21
N ASP A 75 2.75 -24.35 -17.92
CA ASP A 75 4.15 -24.38 -17.50
C ASP A 75 4.45 -23.51 -16.28
N ASP A 76 5.61 -23.77 -15.65
CA ASP A 76 6.03 -23.10 -14.43
C ASP A 76 6.28 -21.60 -14.64
N PHE A 77 6.96 -21.23 -15.73
CA PHE A 77 7.39 -19.86 -15.98
C PHE A 77 6.19 -18.92 -16.20
N THR A 78 5.24 -19.33 -17.06
CA THR A 78 4.02 -18.58 -17.31
C THR A 78 3.19 -18.48 -16.05
N THR A 79 3.06 -19.57 -15.30
CA THR A 79 2.30 -19.57 -14.03
C THR A 79 2.93 -18.65 -12.97
N ILE A 80 4.27 -18.66 -12.83
CA ILE A 80 5.01 -17.74 -11.95
C ILE A 80 4.74 -16.28 -12.32
N LYS A 81 4.82 -15.95 -13.62
CA LYS A 81 4.55 -14.59 -14.10
C LYS A 81 3.10 -14.18 -13.89
N THR A 82 2.15 -15.11 -14.04
CA THR A 82 0.74 -14.85 -13.72
C THR A 82 0.52 -14.59 -12.24
N VAL A 83 1.15 -15.32 -11.32
CA VAL A 83 1.05 -15.02 -9.88
C VAL A 83 1.57 -13.61 -9.58
N ILE A 84 2.72 -13.24 -10.13
CA ILE A 84 3.26 -11.88 -10.01
C ILE A 84 2.30 -10.84 -10.60
N GLY A 85 1.72 -11.11 -11.77
CA GLY A 85 0.78 -10.22 -12.44
C GLY A 85 -0.53 -10.02 -11.67
N LEU A 86 -1.08 -11.08 -11.06
CA LEU A 86 -2.24 -10.98 -10.15
C LEU A 86 -1.90 -10.11 -8.95
N ALA A 87 -0.78 -10.39 -8.28
CA ALA A 87 -0.36 -9.63 -7.10
C ALA A 87 -0.11 -8.14 -7.43
N ALA A 88 0.47 -7.85 -8.60
CA ALA A 88 0.72 -6.48 -9.06
C ALA A 88 -0.56 -5.63 -9.20
N VAL A 89 -1.69 -6.26 -9.58
CA VAL A 89 -3.00 -5.59 -9.64
C VAL A 89 -3.81 -5.78 -8.35
N ASN A 90 -3.15 -6.21 -7.27
CA ASN A 90 -3.76 -6.57 -6.00
C ASN A 90 -4.92 -7.54 -6.22
N GLN A 91 -4.67 -8.74 -6.76
CA GLN A 91 -5.66 -9.81 -6.87
C GLN A 91 -5.12 -11.05 -6.15
N PRO A 92 -5.91 -11.69 -5.27
CA PRO A 92 -5.49 -12.91 -4.60
C PRO A 92 -5.31 -14.01 -5.63
N VAL A 93 -4.40 -14.93 -5.36
CA VAL A 93 -4.17 -16.10 -6.23
C VAL A 93 -5.45 -16.93 -6.40
N ALA A 94 -6.34 -16.92 -5.41
CA ALA A 94 -7.66 -17.55 -5.45
C ALA A 94 -8.60 -16.99 -6.53
N TYR A 95 -8.34 -15.78 -7.07
CA TYR A 95 -9.07 -15.24 -8.22
C TYR A 95 -9.01 -16.16 -9.44
N LEU A 96 -7.89 -16.87 -9.59
CA LEU A 96 -7.71 -17.96 -10.55
C LEU A 96 -7.82 -19.31 -9.82
N THR A 97 -8.99 -19.64 -9.30
CA THR A 97 -9.25 -21.01 -8.86
C THR A 97 -9.80 -21.82 -10.03
N SER A 98 -9.12 -22.91 -10.39
CA SER A 98 -9.53 -23.77 -11.49
C SER A 98 -10.87 -24.45 -11.19
N VAL A 99 -11.48 -25.02 -12.23
CA VAL A 99 -12.69 -25.85 -12.08
C VAL A 99 -12.49 -27.07 -11.17
N SER A 100 -11.24 -27.46 -10.91
CA SER A 100 -10.88 -28.56 -10.00
C SER A 100 -10.57 -28.08 -8.58
N GLY A 101 -10.70 -26.78 -8.29
CA GLY A 101 -10.38 -26.20 -6.99
C GLY A 101 -8.89 -25.97 -6.74
N THR A 102 -8.06 -25.91 -7.79
CA THR A 102 -6.61 -25.69 -7.68
C THR A 102 -6.23 -24.29 -8.14
N THR A 103 -5.35 -23.64 -7.38
CA THR A 103 -4.82 -22.31 -7.69
C THR A 103 -3.47 -22.38 -8.43
N PRO A 104 -2.99 -21.28 -9.05
CA PRO A 104 -1.64 -21.19 -9.59
C PRO A 104 -0.55 -21.52 -8.56
N LEU A 105 -0.72 -21.15 -7.29
CA LEU A 105 0.25 -21.51 -6.25
C LEU A 105 0.22 -23.00 -5.91
N ASP A 106 -0.96 -23.66 -5.94
CA ASP A 106 -1.04 -25.11 -5.76
C ASP A 106 -0.30 -25.84 -6.87
N TYR A 107 -0.48 -25.41 -8.13
CA TYR A 107 0.27 -25.92 -9.27
C TYR A 107 1.79 -25.79 -9.03
N LEU A 108 2.25 -24.59 -8.67
CA LEU A 108 3.68 -24.32 -8.43
C LEU A 108 4.22 -25.12 -7.23
N ALA A 109 3.44 -25.33 -6.18
CA ALA A 109 3.86 -26.12 -5.02
C ALA A 109 4.17 -27.58 -5.40
N THR A 110 3.40 -28.16 -6.32
CA THR A 110 3.67 -29.54 -6.80
C THR A 110 4.93 -29.66 -7.65
N ARG A 111 5.43 -28.55 -8.21
CA ARG A 111 6.51 -28.52 -9.20
C ARG A 111 7.77 -27.79 -8.73
N ALA A 112 7.71 -27.18 -7.54
CA ALA A 112 8.76 -26.33 -6.99
C ALA A 112 10.15 -27.00 -7.02
N TYR A 113 10.24 -28.28 -6.64
CA TYR A 113 11.51 -29.00 -6.64
C TYR A 113 12.07 -29.16 -8.06
N THR A 114 11.25 -29.65 -9.01
CA THR A 114 11.68 -29.92 -10.39
C THR A 114 11.94 -28.65 -11.20
N TYR A 115 11.25 -27.55 -10.89
CA TYR A 115 11.49 -26.28 -11.56
C TYR A 115 12.84 -25.67 -11.15
N THR A 116 13.15 -25.69 -9.85
CA THR A 116 14.31 -25.02 -9.27
C THR A 116 15.61 -25.81 -9.38
N ARG A 117 15.58 -27.07 -9.80
CA ARG A 117 16.75 -27.95 -9.81
C ARG A 117 16.92 -28.70 -11.12
N ASP A 118 18.16 -29.07 -11.42
CA ASP A 118 18.44 -29.99 -12.53
C ASP A 118 18.15 -31.45 -12.16
N ALA A 119 18.40 -32.37 -13.09
CA ALA A 119 18.16 -33.80 -12.89
C ALA A 119 19.03 -34.44 -11.77
N SER A 120 20.13 -33.78 -11.37
CA SER A 120 20.98 -34.21 -10.26
C SER A 120 20.51 -33.68 -8.90
N GLY A 121 19.54 -32.76 -8.89
CA GLY A 121 19.10 -32.05 -7.68
C GLY A 121 19.87 -30.75 -7.40
N THR A 122 20.75 -30.31 -8.31
CA THR A 122 21.52 -29.06 -8.16
C THR A 122 20.63 -27.86 -8.49
N LEU A 123 20.64 -26.83 -7.64
CA LEU A 123 19.75 -25.66 -7.74
C LEU A 123 20.14 -24.70 -8.88
N PHE A 124 19.16 -24.16 -9.60
CA PHE A 124 19.29 -22.99 -10.47
C PHE A 124 18.99 -21.71 -9.66
N PRO A 125 19.98 -20.86 -9.32
CA PRO A 125 19.74 -19.70 -8.47
C PRO A 125 18.68 -18.74 -9.03
N GLY A 126 18.71 -18.45 -10.33
CA GLY A 126 17.74 -17.55 -10.95
C GLY A 126 16.30 -18.10 -10.94
N ARG A 127 16.12 -19.41 -11.17
CA ARG A 127 14.78 -20.03 -11.09
C ARG A 127 14.27 -20.08 -9.66
N ALA A 128 15.13 -20.40 -8.70
CA ALA A 128 14.78 -20.38 -7.28
C ALA A 128 14.36 -18.97 -6.84
N GLY A 129 15.14 -17.95 -7.20
CA GLY A 129 14.82 -16.55 -6.92
C GLY A 129 13.49 -16.10 -7.55
N MET A 130 13.23 -16.46 -8.81
CA MET A 130 11.98 -16.11 -9.49
C MET A 130 10.76 -16.80 -8.87
N LEU A 131 10.86 -18.09 -8.54
CA LEU A 131 9.79 -18.81 -7.84
C LEU A 131 9.54 -18.18 -6.47
N LEU A 132 10.60 -17.82 -5.75
CA LEU A 132 10.52 -17.18 -4.44
C LEU A 132 9.74 -15.85 -4.52
N VAL A 133 10.01 -14.99 -5.53
CA VAL A 133 9.21 -13.77 -5.77
C VAL A 133 7.73 -14.09 -5.92
N ALA A 134 7.36 -15.08 -6.74
CA ALA A 134 5.96 -15.45 -6.93
C ALA A 134 5.32 -16.06 -5.67
N VAL A 135 6.06 -16.87 -4.91
CA VAL A 135 5.57 -17.43 -3.64
C VAL A 135 5.25 -16.31 -2.66
N VAL A 136 6.14 -15.34 -2.49
CA VAL A 136 5.91 -14.17 -1.63
C VAL A 136 4.75 -13.33 -2.14
N ALA A 137 4.74 -12.99 -3.43
CA ALA A 137 3.69 -12.16 -4.03
C ALA A 137 2.29 -12.80 -3.92
N GLY A 138 2.21 -14.14 -3.92
CA GLY A 138 0.97 -14.88 -3.74
C GLY A 138 0.62 -15.25 -2.30
N ASP A 139 1.28 -14.66 -1.29
CA ASP A 139 1.09 -14.95 0.14
C ASP A 139 1.43 -16.40 0.58
N GLY A 140 2.28 -17.09 -0.18
CA GLY A 140 2.84 -18.38 0.21
C GLY A 140 4.03 -18.23 1.17
N ASP A 141 4.34 -19.27 1.97
CA ASP A 141 5.51 -19.31 2.84
C ASP A 141 6.77 -19.75 2.06
N PRO A 142 7.74 -18.86 1.75
CA PRO A 142 8.93 -19.21 0.98
C PRO A 142 9.92 -20.10 1.76
N THR A 143 9.73 -20.27 3.07
CA THR A 143 10.55 -21.16 3.91
C THR A 143 9.96 -22.56 4.03
N ALA A 144 8.72 -22.76 3.59
CA ALA A 144 8.03 -24.03 3.59
C ALA A 144 7.10 -24.19 2.36
N PHE A 145 7.66 -24.16 1.15
CA PHE A 145 6.89 -24.21 -0.11
C PHE A 145 7.13 -25.50 -0.90
N GLY A 146 6.06 -26.14 -1.38
CA GLY A 146 6.14 -27.42 -2.09
C GLY A 146 6.72 -28.53 -1.22
N LYS A 147 7.19 -29.63 -1.83
CA LYS A 147 7.78 -30.77 -1.12
C LYS A 147 8.94 -31.40 -1.88
N TYR A 148 9.86 -32.01 -1.14
CA TYR A 148 10.84 -32.92 -1.73
C TYR A 148 10.15 -34.16 -2.32
N PRO A 149 10.55 -34.61 -3.52
CA PRO A 149 9.93 -35.75 -4.19
C PRO A 149 10.28 -37.07 -3.52
N ASP A 150 9.50 -38.10 -3.84
CA ASP A 150 9.78 -39.48 -3.42
C ASP A 150 11.18 -39.91 -3.88
N GLY A 151 11.89 -40.65 -3.01
CA GLY A 151 13.27 -41.06 -3.25
C GLY A 151 14.34 -40.04 -2.87
N HIS A 152 13.97 -38.80 -2.54
CA HIS A 152 14.88 -37.83 -1.92
C HIS A 152 15.09 -38.13 -0.42
N GLY A 153 16.26 -37.81 0.14
CA GLY A 153 16.56 -38.05 1.57
C GLY A 153 15.65 -37.27 2.55
N SER A 154 15.00 -36.22 2.05
CA SER A 154 14.04 -35.37 2.77
C SER A 154 12.60 -35.51 2.24
N ALA A 155 12.27 -36.61 1.55
CA ALA A 155 10.98 -36.80 0.88
C ALA A 155 9.78 -36.42 1.77
N GLY A 156 8.83 -35.67 1.19
CA GLY A 156 7.62 -35.21 1.87
C GLY A 156 7.80 -33.99 2.80
N LEU A 157 9.03 -33.61 3.16
CA LEU A 157 9.30 -32.36 3.88
C LEU A 157 9.17 -31.15 2.93
N PRO A 158 8.80 -29.96 3.45
CA PRO A 158 8.69 -28.77 2.64
C PRO A 158 10.05 -28.21 2.21
N LEU A 159 10.10 -27.49 1.08
CA LEU A 159 11.33 -26.83 0.61
C LEU A 159 11.49 -25.47 1.30
N ASN A 160 12.72 -25.13 1.65
CA ASN A 160 13.07 -23.80 2.13
C ASN A 160 13.82 -23.06 1.01
N LEU A 161 13.06 -22.38 0.14
CA LEU A 161 13.60 -21.72 -1.05
C LEU A 161 14.58 -20.61 -0.68
N VAL A 162 14.34 -19.93 0.45
CA VAL A 162 15.24 -18.89 0.97
C VAL A 162 16.59 -19.49 1.32
N ARG A 163 16.60 -20.57 2.11
CA ARG A 163 17.83 -21.24 2.54
C ARG A 163 18.57 -21.84 1.35
N ASP A 164 17.84 -22.52 0.48
CA ASP A 164 18.40 -23.15 -0.72
C ASP A 164 19.13 -22.12 -1.60
N LEU A 165 18.51 -20.94 -1.81
CA LEU A 165 19.11 -19.86 -2.60
C LEU A 165 20.33 -19.25 -1.92
N LEU A 166 20.27 -19.00 -0.60
CA LEU A 166 21.41 -18.50 0.18
C LEU A 166 22.62 -19.45 0.11
N ASP A 167 22.40 -20.76 0.05
CA ASP A 167 23.47 -21.76 -0.06
C ASP A 167 24.16 -21.78 -1.44
N THR A 168 23.66 -21.01 -2.42
CA THR A 168 24.33 -20.80 -3.73
C THR A 168 25.23 -19.58 -3.79
N TYR A 169 25.32 -18.81 -2.69
CA TYR A 169 26.12 -17.59 -2.63
C TYR A 169 27.61 -17.89 -2.43
N HIS A 170 28.47 -17.24 -3.22
CA HIS A 170 29.94 -17.34 -3.12
C HIS A 170 30.52 -16.02 -2.60
N PRO A 171 30.86 -15.90 -1.30
CA PRO A 171 31.30 -14.62 -0.71
C PRO A 171 32.55 -14.00 -1.36
N GLU A 172 33.47 -14.84 -1.85
CA GLU A 172 34.72 -14.41 -2.48
C GLU A 172 34.51 -13.65 -3.79
N THR A 173 33.42 -13.95 -4.51
CA THR A 173 33.10 -13.33 -5.80
C THR A 173 31.86 -12.45 -5.76
N GLY A 174 30.97 -12.66 -4.78
CA GLY A 174 29.65 -12.05 -4.73
C GLY A 174 28.59 -12.73 -5.61
N ALA A 175 28.94 -13.79 -6.34
CA ALA A 175 28.02 -14.44 -7.26
C ALA A 175 27.08 -15.44 -6.56
N TYR A 176 25.80 -15.46 -6.97
CA TYR A 176 24.93 -16.62 -6.77
C TYR A 176 25.10 -17.58 -7.95
N SER A 177 25.67 -18.76 -7.70
CA SER A 177 25.95 -19.71 -8.78
C SER A 177 26.07 -21.16 -8.32
N THR A 178 25.84 -22.10 -9.23
CA THR A 178 26.00 -23.54 -9.06
C THR A 178 26.49 -24.18 -10.36
N THR A 179 26.64 -25.50 -10.37
CA THR A 179 26.94 -26.29 -11.57
C THR A 179 25.68 -26.83 -12.28
N ALA A 180 24.48 -26.36 -11.91
CA ALA A 180 23.23 -26.90 -12.45
C ALA A 180 23.13 -26.69 -13.96
N GLN A 181 22.68 -27.71 -14.71
CA GLN A 181 22.51 -27.60 -16.16
C GLN A 181 21.29 -28.39 -16.65
N MET A 182 20.42 -27.74 -17.44
CA MET A 182 19.26 -28.38 -18.07
C MET A 182 18.81 -27.61 -19.30
N GLY A 183 18.98 -28.20 -20.49
CA GLY A 183 18.63 -27.56 -21.76
C GLY A 183 19.34 -26.21 -21.91
N TRP A 184 18.58 -25.13 -22.06
CA TRP A 184 19.09 -23.76 -22.16
C TRP A 184 19.28 -23.06 -20.81
N SER A 185 19.04 -23.75 -19.68
CA SER A 185 19.20 -23.19 -18.34
C SER A 185 20.51 -23.64 -17.70
N THR A 186 21.17 -22.70 -17.04
CA THR A 186 22.46 -22.89 -16.35
C THR A 186 22.42 -22.28 -14.96
N GLY A 187 23.12 -22.89 -14.01
CA GLY A 187 23.38 -22.38 -12.67
C GLY A 187 24.58 -21.44 -12.60
N GLU A 188 25.33 -21.25 -13.69
CA GLU A 188 26.55 -20.42 -13.72
C GLU A 188 26.29 -18.96 -13.34
N ALA A 189 27.34 -18.29 -12.84
CA ALA A 189 27.28 -16.88 -12.50
C ALA A 189 27.01 -16.02 -13.75
N ASN A 190 25.85 -15.36 -13.80
CA ASN A 190 25.45 -14.49 -14.91
C ASN A 190 24.36 -13.48 -14.45
N THR A 191 24.00 -12.56 -15.33
CA THR A 191 23.04 -11.48 -15.09
C THR A 191 21.69 -12.00 -14.58
N VAL A 192 21.13 -13.01 -15.24
CA VAL A 192 19.79 -13.55 -14.93
C VAL A 192 19.77 -14.27 -13.59
N ASN A 193 20.77 -15.10 -13.30
CA ASN A 193 20.87 -15.78 -12.02
C ASN A 193 21.07 -14.78 -10.87
N GLN A 194 21.92 -13.77 -11.07
CA GLN A 194 22.19 -12.77 -10.04
C GLN A 194 20.98 -11.86 -9.78
N LEU A 195 20.32 -11.35 -10.82
CA LEU A 195 19.19 -10.44 -10.65
C LEU A 195 18.01 -11.11 -9.95
N TRP A 196 17.68 -12.36 -10.33
CA TRP A 196 16.55 -13.06 -9.73
C TRP A 196 16.87 -13.55 -8.33
N ALA A 197 18.14 -13.90 -8.05
CA ALA A 197 18.57 -14.20 -6.68
C ALA A 197 18.38 -12.99 -5.76
N ILE A 198 18.79 -11.80 -6.21
CA ILE A 198 18.62 -10.55 -5.45
C ILE A 198 17.13 -10.22 -5.28
N LEU A 199 16.33 -10.24 -6.35
CA LEU A 199 14.89 -9.98 -6.26
C LEU A 199 14.16 -10.96 -5.36
N GLY A 200 14.49 -12.26 -5.44
CA GLY A 200 13.93 -13.29 -4.57
C GLY A 200 14.27 -13.04 -3.11
N LEU A 201 15.55 -12.85 -2.79
CA LEU A 201 15.95 -12.58 -1.41
C LEU A 201 15.37 -11.26 -0.88
N ALA A 202 15.27 -10.23 -1.71
CA ALA A 202 14.60 -8.98 -1.36
C ALA A 202 13.10 -9.18 -1.10
N ALA A 203 12.42 -10.01 -1.90
CA ALA A 203 11.03 -10.40 -1.67
C ALA A 203 10.88 -11.10 -0.31
N ALA A 204 11.76 -12.04 0.03
CA ALA A 204 11.79 -12.67 1.35
C ALA A 204 12.40 -11.79 2.45
N GLN A 205 12.66 -10.51 2.18
CA GLN A 205 13.23 -9.53 3.11
C GLN A 205 14.53 -9.99 3.78
N GLN A 206 15.32 -10.78 3.05
CA GLN A 206 16.66 -11.16 3.47
C GLN A 206 17.66 -10.05 3.15
N PRO A 207 18.67 -9.85 4.02
CA PRO A 207 19.73 -8.89 3.72
C PRO A 207 20.51 -9.32 2.48
N ILE A 208 20.74 -8.38 1.55
CA ILE A 208 21.52 -8.61 0.34
C ILE A 208 22.97 -8.17 0.58
N PRO A 209 23.97 -9.06 0.46
CA PRO A 209 25.37 -8.67 0.59
C PRO A 209 25.76 -7.59 -0.43
N VAL A 210 26.48 -6.55 0.01
CA VAL A 210 26.97 -5.47 -0.88
C VAL A 210 27.81 -6.03 -2.04
N THR A 211 28.61 -7.07 -1.78
CA THR A 211 29.39 -7.77 -2.81
C THR A 211 28.53 -8.45 -3.86
N ALA A 212 27.30 -8.88 -3.53
CA ALA A 212 26.36 -9.43 -4.50
C ALA A 212 25.79 -8.35 -5.43
N THR A 213 25.46 -7.17 -4.88
CA THR A 213 25.08 -6.01 -5.68
C THR A 213 26.24 -5.56 -6.58
N ASN A 214 27.46 -5.51 -6.05
CA ASN A 214 28.66 -5.15 -6.82
C ASN A 214 28.95 -6.13 -7.97
N PHE A 215 28.73 -7.43 -7.76
CA PHE A 215 28.84 -8.42 -8.82
C PHE A 215 27.85 -8.10 -9.96
N LEU A 216 26.58 -7.80 -9.64
CA LEU A 216 25.57 -7.43 -10.63
C LEU A 216 25.94 -6.14 -11.39
N ILE A 217 26.46 -5.13 -10.68
CA ILE A 217 26.98 -3.89 -11.29
C ILE A 217 28.11 -4.21 -12.29
N GLY A 218 29.02 -5.12 -11.92
CA GLY A 218 30.15 -5.51 -12.76
C GLY A 218 29.78 -6.21 -14.08
N LEU A 219 28.53 -6.66 -14.22
CA LEU A 219 28.01 -7.27 -15.45
C LEU A 219 27.43 -6.27 -16.46
N GLN A 220 27.42 -4.97 -16.12
CA GLN A 220 26.90 -3.94 -17.03
C GLN A 220 27.75 -3.86 -18.29
N GLU A 221 27.07 -3.72 -19.44
CA GLU A 221 27.72 -3.60 -20.74
C GLU A 221 28.06 -2.14 -21.06
N THR A 222 28.87 -1.92 -22.11
CA THR A 222 29.43 -0.58 -22.42
C THR A 222 28.40 0.46 -22.84
N ASP A 223 27.19 0.05 -23.20
CA ASP A 223 26.06 0.93 -23.55
C ASP A 223 25.20 1.31 -22.34
N GLY A 224 25.61 0.93 -21.12
CA GLY A 224 24.92 1.23 -19.87
C GLY A 224 23.79 0.25 -19.52
N GLY A 225 23.45 -0.66 -20.44
CA GLY A 225 22.47 -1.71 -20.19
C GLY A 225 23.08 -3.00 -19.64
N TRP A 226 22.22 -3.97 -19.36
CA TRP A 226 22.59 -5.34 -19.03
C TRP A 226 21.95 -6.28 -20.04
N GLY A 227 22.66 -7.34 -20.40
CA GLY A 227 22.19 -8.30 -21.39
C GLY A 227 22.90 -9.65 -21.27
N TYR A 228 23.15 -10.24 -22.42
CA TYR A 228 23.68 -11.60 -22.57
C TYR A 228 25.08 -11.61 -23.23
N GLY A 229 25.83 -10.50 -23.12
CA GLY A 229 27.18 -10.35 -23.68
C GLY A 229 27.21 -9.81 -25.12
N ALA A 230 26.13 -9.16 -25.57
CA ALA A 230 25.96 -8.67 -26.95
C ALA A 230 25.41 -7.23 -27.01
N GLY A 231 25.56 -6.48 -25.93
CA GLY A 231 24.91 -5.20 -25.66
C GLY A 231 23.77 -5.34 -24.64
N GLY A 232 23.32 -4.20 -24.13
CA GLY A 232 22.16 -4.13 -23.26
C GLY A 232 20.88 -4.64 -23.93
N ASP A 233 20.08 -5.38 -23.16
CA ASP A 233 18.74 -5.83 -23.50
C ASP A 233 17.72 -5.05 -22.64
N VAL A 234 16.54 -4.73 -23.20
CA VAL A 234 15.53 -3.90 -22.51
C VAL A 234 15.00 -4.62 -21.27
N ASP A 235 14.61 -5.89 -21.42
CA ASP A 235 13.97 -6.67 -20.36
C ASP A 235 14.99 -6.93 -19.23
N ALA A 236 16.20 -7.36 -19.59
CA ALA A 236 17.28 -7.59 -18.64
C ALA A 236 17.68 -6.29 -17.91
N THR A 237 17.86 -5.18 -18.63
CA THR A 237 18.21 -3.88 -18.01
C THR A 237 17.11 -3.43 -17.05
N ALA A 238 15.84 -3.52 -17.45
CA ALA A 238 14.72 -3.15 -16.61
C ALA A 238 14.64 -3.99 -15.32
N LEU A 239 14.86 -5.31 -15.41
CA LEU A 239 14.87 -6.18 -14.24
C LEU A 239 16.10 -5.97 -13.36
N VAL A 240 17.27 -5.64 -13.94
CA VAL A 240 18.47 -5.31 -13.17
C VAL A 240 18.31 -4.00 -12.43
N VAL A 241 17.74 -2.96 -13.04
CA VAL A 241 17.43 -1.70 -12.34
C VAL A 241 16.56 -1.96 -11.11
N GLN A 242 15.51 -2.77 -11.25
CA GLN A 242 14.65 -3.18 -10.13
C GLN A 242 15.44 -3.96 -9.07
N ALA A 243 16.28 -4.92 -9.46
CA ALA A 243 17.11 -5.69 -8.53
C ALA A 243 18.11 -4.82 -7.75
N LEU A 244 18.73 -3.85 -8.42
CA LEU A 244 19.66 -2.90 -7.80
C LEU A 244 18.96 -2.05 -6.75
N ILE A 245 17.77 -1.51 -7.06
CA ILE A 245 16.95 -0.73 -6.13
C ILE A 245 16.47 -1.61 -4.96
N ALA A 246 15.92 -2.79 -5.26
CA ALA A 246 15.41 -3.73 -4.27
C ALA A 246 16.50 -4.30 -3.35
N SER A 247 17.78 -4.27 -3.76
CA SER A 247 18.89 -4.72 -2.92
C SER A 247 19.08 -3.87 -1.66
N GLY A 248 18.57 -2.64 -1.65
CA GLY A 248 18.75 -1.68 -0.55
C GLY A 248 20.19 -1.18 -0.37
N ASN A 249 21.11 -1.58 -1.25
CA ASN A 249 22.52 -1.20 -1.19
C ASN A 249 22.83 0.09 -1.96
N LEU A 250 21.87 0.63 -2.72
CA LEU A 250 22.03 1.80 -3.57
C LEU A 250 20.84 2.77 -3.39
N PRO A 251 21.09 4.09 -3.37
CA PRO A 251 20.01 5.07 -3.51
C PRO A 251 19.46 5.09 -4.94
N LEU A 252 18.24 5.62 -5.13
CA LEU A 252 17.57 5.70 -6.43
C LEU A 252 18.36 6.53 -7.47
N ASP A 253 19.12 7.53 -7.03
CA ASP A 253 19.94 8.40 -7.86
C ASP A 253 21.35 7.84 -8.14
N ALA A 254 21.65 6.60 -7.71
CA ALA A 254 22.94 5.97 -7.96
C ALA A 254 23.26 5.92 -9.47
N ALA A 255 24.49 6.27 -9.84
CA ALA A 255 24.91 6.39 -11.24
C ALA A 255 24.57 5.15 -12.08
N LYS A 256 24.74 3.94 -11.52
CA LYS A 256 24.41 2.69 -12.23
C LYS A 256 22.92 2.47 -12.45
N VAL A 257 22.07 2.95 -11.54
CA VAL A 257 20.61 2.96 -11.74
C VAL A 257 20.26 3.94 -12.86
N GLN A 258 20.85 5.14 -12.83
CA GLN A 258 20.60 6.19 -13.82
C GLN A 258 21.08 5.80 -15.23
N GLU A 259 22.27 5.21 -15.37
CA GLU A 259 22.77 4.68 -16.64
C GLU A 259 21.82 3.63 -17.26
N GLY A 260 21.23 2.75 -16.42
CA GLY A 260 20.22 1.80 -16.88
C GLY A 260 18.93 2.48 -17.35
N LEU A 261 18.47 3.51 -16.66
CA LEU A 261 17.31 4.32 -17.07
C LEU A 261 17.59 5.12 -18.36
N GLU A 262 18.80 5.65 -18.52
CA GLU A 262 19.24 6.31 -19.76
C GLU A 262 19.29 5.34 -20.93
N PHE A 263 19.78 4.12 -20.71
CA PHE A 263 19.69 3.05 -21.70
C PHE A 263 18.23 2.81 -22.10
N LEU A 264 17.31 2.62 -21.14
CA LEU A 264 15.89 2.44 -21.45
C LEU A 264 15.34 3.60 -22.26
N ARG A 265 15.62 4.85 -21.86
CA ARG A 265 15.18 6.05 -22.60
C ARG A 265 15.74 6.10 -24.02
N SER A 266 17.00 5.67 -24.23
CA SER A 266 17.62 5.62 -25.57
C SER A 266 17.00 4.57 -26.50
N ARG A 267 16.34 3.55 -25.92
CA ARG A 267 15.68 2.45 -26.65
C ARG A 267 14.17 2.66 -26.82
N GLN A 268 13.63 3.73 -26.25
CA GLN A 268 12.21 4.03 -26.35
C GLN A 268 11.83 4.41 -27.79
N ALA A 269 10.83 3.74 -28.34
CA ALA A 269 10.33 4.01 -29.68
C ALA A 269 9.50 5.31 -29.71
N ALA A 270 9.27 5.84 -30.92
CA ALA A 270 8.42 7.02 -31.11
C ALA A 270 6.96 6.82 -30.67
N SER A 271 6.53 5.56 -30.52
CA SER A 271 5.23 5.20 -29.96
C SER A 271 5.16 5.35 -28.44
N GLY A 272 6.27 5.62 -27.75
CA GLY A 272 6.35 5.67 -26.29
C GLY A 272 6.66 4.32 -25.62
N GLY A 273 6.62 3.20 -26.34
CA GLY A 273 6.95 1.88 -25.79
C GLY A 273 8.31 1.34 -26.24
N TRP A 274 8.57 0.07 -25.95
CA TRP A 274 9.83 -0.61 -26.28
C TRP A 274 9.62 -1.75 -27.24
N GLU A 275 10.55 -1.90 -28.18
CA GLU A 275 10.50 -2.94 -29.19
C GLU A 275 11.30 -4.18 -28.76
N SER A 276 10.80 -5.34 -29.18
CA SER A 276 11.56 -6.59 -29.20
C SER A 276 11.65 -7.06 -30.66
N TRP A 277 12.86 -7.34 -31.13
CA TRP A 277 13.13 -7.72 -32.53
C TRP A 277 12.55 -6.76 -33.58
N GLY A 278 12.52 -5.45 -33.26
CA GLY A 278 12.04 -4.39 -34.15
C GLY A 278 10.52 -4.22 -34.23
N THR A 279 9.78 -4.82 -33.30
CA THR A 279 8.32 -4.64 -33.16
C THR A 279 7.98 -4.27 -31.72
N LEU A 280 7.01 -3.36 -31.54
CA LEU A 280 6.53 -2.95 -30.23
C LEU A 280 6.10 -4.17 -29.39
N SER A 281 6.64 -4.28 -28.17
CA SER A 281 6.56 -5.46 -27.30
C SER A 281 5.83 -5.12 -26.02
N ALA A 282 4.78 -5.90 -25.69
CA ALA A 282 4.05 -5.73 -24.43
C ALA A 282 4.93 -6.10 -23.23
N ASP A 283 5.72 -7.18 -23.36
CA ASP A 283 6.63 -7.67 -22.33
C ASP A 283 7.71 -6.63 -22.00
N SER A 284 8.37 -6.09 -23.04
CA SER A 284 9.46 -5.12 -22.87
C SER A 284 8.96 -3.77 -22.40
N THR A 285 7.80 -3.33 -22.90
CA THR A 285 7.17 -2.09 -22.45
C THR A 285 6.74 -2.20 -20.99
N ALA A 286 6.15 -3.34 -20.59
CA ALA A 286 5.78 -3.57 -19.19
C ALA A 286 7.00 -3.60 -18.25
N ALA A 287 8.07 -4.31 -18.63
CA ALA A 287 9.30 -4.35 -17.84
C ALA A 287 9.90 -2.95 -17.67
N ALA A 288 9.99 -2.16 -18.75
CA ALA A 288 10.46 -0.78 -18.69
C ALA A 288 9.59 0.08 -17.77
N ILE A 289 8.25 -0.01 -17.87
CA ILE A 289 7.32 0.68 -16.97
C ILE A 289 7.59 0.34 -15.50
N GLN A 290 7.75 -0.95 -15.18
CA GLN A 290 8.04 -1.37 -13.80
C GLN A 290 9.38 -0.82 -13.30
N ALA A 291 10.43 -0.79 -14.14
CA ALA A 291 11.72 -0.22 -13.78
C ALA A 291 11.66 1.29 -13.55
N ILE A 292 10.89 1.99 -14.40
CA ILE A 292 10.65 3.44 -14.30
C ILE A 292 9.87 3.76 -13.01
N ALA A 293 8.85 2.96 -12.70
CA ALA A 293 8.09 3.08 -11.45
C ALA A 293 8.94 2.75 -10.22
N ALA A 294 9.78 1.71 -10.28
CA ALA A 294 10.73 1.37 -9.21
C ALA A 294 11.73 2.51 -8.93
N ALA A 295 12.15 3.21 -9.98
CA ALA A 295 13.00 4.39 -9.89
C ALA A 295 12.25 5.64 -9.40
N GLY A 296 10.96 5.52 -9.12
CA GLY A 296 10.17 6.63 -8.63
C GLY A 296 9.78 7.63 -9.69
N TYR A 297 9.60 7.24 -10.94
CA TYR A 297 8.95 8.09 -11.93
C TYR A 297 7.48 7.71 -12.07
N THR A 298 6.75 8.54 -12.79
CA THR A 298 5.42 8.18 -13.29
C THR A 298 5.53 7.84 -14.78
N PRO A 299 5.60 6.56 -15.15
CA PRO A 299 5.71 6.11 -16.54
C PRO A 299 4.55 6.57 -17.43
N ALA A 300 3.32 6.65 -16.92
CA ALA A 300 2.23 7.26 -17.65
C ALA A 300 2.36 8.77 -17.79
N THR A 301 3.58 9.30 -17.55
CA THR A 301 3.89 10.69 -17.69
C THR A 301 4.98 11.06 -18.73
N ALA A 302 4.92 12.17 -19.49
CA ALA A 302 5.92 12.83 -20.36
C ALA A 302 7.26 13.17 -19.71
N SER A 303 7.42 12.88 -18.42
CA SER A 303 8.75 12.60 -17.88
C SER A 303 9.41 11.46 -18.66
N TRP A 304 8.60 10.59 -19.26
CA TRP A 304 8.92 9.42 -20.05
C TRP A 304 8.15 9.32 -21.37
N ALA A 305 7.51 10.37 -21.88
CA ALA A 305 6.85 10.34 -23.19
C ALA A 305 7.80 10.81 -24.28
N VAL A 306 7.67 10.20 -25.46
CA VAL A 306 8.40 10.57 -26.67
C VAL A 306 7.39 10.93 -27.75
N ALA A 307 7.60 12.06 -28.43
CA ALA A 307 6.71 12.55 -29.48
C ALA A 307 5.22 12.68 -29.07
N GLY A 308 4.95 12.88 -27.78
CA GLY A 308 3.59 12.99 -27.23
C GLY A 308 2.93 11.64 -26.92
N HIS A 309 3.68 10.54 -26.95
CA HIS A 309 3.20 9.20 -26.58
C HIS A 309 3.93 8.70 -25.33
N ASP A 310 3.17 8.38 -24.28
CA ASP A 310 3.70 7.83 -23.03
C ASP A 310 3.75 6.28 -23.04
N PRO A 311 4.62 5.67 -22.22
CA PRO A 311 4.73 4.22 -22.04
C PRO A 311 3.42 3.48 -21.79
N HIS A 312 2.51 4.07 -21.03
CA HIS A 312 1.29 3.40 -20.59
C HIS A 312 0.27 3.32 -21.72
N THR A 313 0.09 4.42 -22.46
CA THR A 313 -0.67 4.46 -23.71
C THR A 313 -0.10 3.47 -24.73
N ALA A 314 1.22 3.41 -24.88
CA ALA A 314 1.89 2.42 -25.73
C ALA A 314 1.52 0.99 -25.33
N LEU A 315 1.65 0.63 -24.05
CA LEU A 315 1.33 -0.70 -23.56
C LEU A 315 -0.16 -1.03 -23.79
N ALA A 316 -1.07 -0.15 -23.36
CA ALA A 316 -2.51 -0.36 -23.49
C ALA A 316 -2.95 -0.54 -24.95
N SER A 317 -2.27 0.11 -25.91
CA SER A 317 -2.56 -0.03 -27.35
C SER A 317 -2.31 -1.44 -27.90
N LEU A 318 -1.55 -2.26 -27.18
CA LEU A 318 -1.23 -3.64 -27.56
C LEU A 318 -2.31 -4.65 -27.14
N GLN A 319 -3.37 -4.24 -26.44
CA GLN A 319 -4.42 -5.16 -26.00
C GLN A 319 -5.33 -5.58 -27.15
N ALA A 320 -5.50 -6.89 -27.34
CA ALA A 320 -6.39 -7.47 -28.32
C ALA A 320 -7.88 -7.41 -27.89
N PRO A 321 -8.84 -7.59 -28.80
CA PRO A 321 -10.28 -7.57 -28.47
C PRO A 321 -10.72 -8.60 -27.43
N ASP A 322 -10.02 -9.73 -27.33
CA ASP A 322 -10.27 -10.79 -26.34
C ASP A 322 -9.69 -10.47 -24.95
N GLY A 323 -9.02 -9.32 -24.80
CA GLY A 323 -8.39 -8.87 -23.57
C GLY A 323 -6.93 -9.28 -23.40
N SER A 324 -6.39 -10.12 -24.30
CA SER A 324 -5.01 -10.58 -24.22
C SER A 324 -4.01 -9.50 -24.61
N PHE A 325 -2.78 -9.63 -24.11
CA PHE A 325 -1.60 -8.99 -24.67
C PHE A 325 -0.72 -10.05 -25.32
N SER A 326 -0.18 -9.77 -26.50
CA SER A 326 0.59 -10.72 -27.31
C SER A 326 -0.16 -12.03 -27.67
N GLY A 327 -1.48 -12.08 -27.51
CA GLY A 327 -2.30 -13.26 -27.79
C GLY A 327 -2.07 -14.45 -26.85
N ASN A 328 -1.45 -14.24 -25.68
CA ASN A 328 -1.09 -15.34 -24.77
C ASN A 328 -1.07 -14.94 -23.29
N ALA A 329 -1.06 -15.93 -22.39
CA ALA A 329 -1.11 -15.71 -20.94
C ALA A 329 0.13 -14.99 -20.38
N LEU A 330 1.32 -15.27 -20.93
CA LEU A 330 2.58 -14.68 -20.46
C LEU A 330 2.62 -13.17 -20.71
N GLY A 331 2.40 -12.75 -21.96
CA GLY A 331 2.36 -11.33 -22.33
C GLY A 331 1.27 -10.58 -21.57
N THR A 332 0.11 -11.23 -21.36
CA THR A 332 -0.98 -10.68 -20.54
C THR A 332 -0.56 -10.49 -19.08
N ALA A 333 0.15 -11.44 -18.49
CA ALA A 333 0.64 -11.33 -17.11
C ALA A 333 1.68 -10.22 -16.94
N HIS A 334 2.62 -10.08 -17.88
CA HIS A 334 3.57 -8.95 -17.85
C HIS A 334 2.85 -7.61 -18.03
N ALA A 335 1.92 -7.52 -18.98
CA ALA A 335 1.14 -6.31 -19.19
C ALA A 335 0.34 -5.90 -17.94
N LEU A 336 -0.24 -6.83 -17.17
CA LEU A 336 -0.89 -6.50 -15.89
C LEU A 336 0.07 -5.78 -14.94
N ALA A 337 1.30 -6.29 -14.78
CA ALA A 337 2.29 -5.70 -13.89
C ALA A 337 2.77 -4.32 -14.39
N GLY A 338 2.93 -4.15 -15.70
CA GLY A 338 3.24 -2.85 -16.32
C GLY A 338 2.10 -1.85 -16.16
N LEU A 339 0.86 -2.23 -16.50
CA LEU A 339 -0.31 -1.35 -16.38
C LEU A 339 -0.57 -0.92 -14.92
N ALA A 340 -0.17 -1.74 -13.95
CA ALA A 340 -0.25 -1.42 -12.53
C ALA A 340 0.87 -0.48 -12.03
N GLU A 341 1.88 -0.17 -12.86
CA GLU A 341 3.11 0.50 -12.44
C GLU A 341 3.77 -0.19 -11.22
N ALA A 342 3.64 -1.51 -11.10
CA ALA A 342 3.98 -2.24 -9.87
C ALA A 342 5.44 -2.76 -9.91
N PRO A 343 6.38 -2.19 -9.13
CA PRO A 343 7.79 -2.57 -9.19
C PRO A 343 8.07 -3.91 -8.51
N LEU A 344 9.05 -4.67 -9.02
CA LEU A 344 9.53 -5.88 -8.36
C LEU A 344 10.50 -5.57 -7.21
N PRO A 345 10.53 -6.41 -6.15
CA PRO A 345 9.60 -7.52 -5.91
C PRO A 345 8.22 -7.04 -5.43
N ILE A 346 7.15 -7.70 -5.88
CA ILE A 346 5.82 -7.54 -5.30
C ILE A 346 5.79 -8.27 -3.96
N LEU A 347 5.33 -7.58 -2.91
CA LEU A 347 5.31 -8.11 -1.55
C LEU A 347 3.97 -8.76 -1.23
N GLY A 348 4.01 -9.87 -0.48
CA GLY A 348 2.83 -10.40 0.19
C GLY A 348 2.52 -9.65 1.48
N ASN A 349 1.35 -9.94 2.05
CA ASN A 349 0.81 -9.35 3.27
C ASN A 349 1.78 -9.42 4.45
N ALA A 350 2.47 -10.54 4.64
CA ALA A 350 3.45 -10.69 5.72
C ALA A 350 4.65 -9.73 5.56
N GLN A 351 5.15 -9.59 4.33
CA GLN A 351 6.27 -8.70 4.02
C GLN A 351 5.85 -7.23 4.09
N MET A 352 4.67 -6.90 3.61
CA MET A 352 4.03 -5.59 3.78
C MET A 352 3.96 -5.20 5.27
N VAL A 353 3.48 -6.12 6.12
CA VAL A 353 3.45 -5.90 7.58
C VAL A 353 4.84 -5.70 8.16
N ASN A 354 5.85 -6.49 7.77
CA ASN A 354 7.20 -6.31 8.28
C ASN A 354 7.79 -4.92 7.98
N ARG A 355 7.45 -4.31 6.83
CA ARG A 355 7.82 -2.91 6.53
C ARG A 355 7.13 -1.92 7.47
N ALA A 356 5.82 -2.09 7.68
CA ALA A 356 5.05 -1.28 8.62
C ALA A 356 5.60 -1.37 10.05
N LEU A 357 5.91 -2.57 10.52
CA LEU A 357 6.50 -2.81 11.83
C LEU A 357 7.91 -2.24 11.96
N THR A 358 8.67 -2.19 10.86
CA THR A 358 9.98 -1.53 10.87
C THR A 358 9.81 -0.02 11.06
N TRP A 359 8.90 0.62 10.32
CA TRP A 359 8.59 2.04 10.50
C TRP A 359 8.06 2.33 11.91
N MET A 360 7.21 1.46 12.46
CA MET A 360 6.75 1.57 13.84
C MET A 360 7.92 1.52 14.83
N SER A 361 8.91 0.66 14.60
CA SER A 361 10.08 0.57 15.50
C SER A 361 10.89 1.87 15.49
N GLU A 362 11.01 2.52 14.33
CA GLU A 362 11.73 3.78 14.14
C GLU A 362 11.01 4.97 14.82
N THR A 363 9.69 4.89 14.96
CA THR A 363 8.85 5.94 15.57
C THR A 363 8.62 5.76 17.08
N GLN A 364 9.16 4.70 17.69
CA GLN A 364 9.03 4.47 19.13
C GLN A 364 9.78 5.55 19.95
N ASN A 365 9.11 6.09 20.96
CA ASN A 365 9.70 7.04 21.91
C ASN A 365 10.78 6.41 22.78
N ALA A 366 11.64 7.23 23.38
CA ALA A 366 12.74 6.76 24.23
C ALA A 366 12.30 6.05 25.51
N ASP A 367 11.08 6.32 25.97
CA ASP A 367 10.47 5.66 27.12
C ASP A 367 9.76 4.34 26.76
N GLY A 368 9.83 3.90 25.50
CA GLY A 368 9.19 2.67 25.02
C GLY A 368 7.76 2.87 24.48
N SER A 369 7.18 4.06 24.65
CA SER A 369 5.82 4.37 24.20
C SER A 369 5.72 4.68 22.71
N TRP A 370 4.50 4.64 22.18
CA TRP A 370 4.13 5.38 20.97
C TRP A 370 3.26 6.58 21.34
N SER A 371 3.42 7.67 20.60
CA SER A 371 2.69 8.91 20.84
C SER A 371 1.29 8.85 20.24
N GLY A 372 0.29 9.31 21.00
CA GLY A 372 -1.01 9.71 20.48
C GLY A 372 -1.01 11.20 20.10
N TRP A 373 -2.18 11.84 20.15
CA TRP A 373 -2.34 13.25 19.76
C TRP A 373 -1.53 14.26 20.60
N ALA A 374 -1.24 13.93 21.86
CA ALA A 374 -0.65 14.86 22.84
C ALA A 374 0.73 14.42 23.36
N GLY A 375 1.35 13.41 22.75
CA GLY A 375 2.62 12.81 23.20
C GLY A 375 2.46 11.34 23.62
N PRO A 376 3.39 10.80 24.42
CA PRO A 376 3.37 9.41 24.91
C PRO A 376 1.99 8.98 25.41
N ASP A 377 1.44 7.91 24.83
CA ASP A 377 0.09 7.45 25.16
C ASP A 377 0.03 5.93 25.37
N PRO A 378 -0.47 5.44 26.53
CA PRO A 378 -0.63 4.01 26.76
C PRO A 378 -1.61 3.33 25.79
N GLY A 379 -2.64 4.03 25.32
CA GLY A 379 -3.61 3.49 24.36
C GLY A 379 -3.01 3.22 22.99
N ALA A 380 -2.22 4.17 22.47
CA ALA A 380 -1.41 4.04 21.26
C ALA A 380 -0.36 2.92 21.42
N THR A 381 0.30 2.88 22.58
CA THR A 381 1.29 1.84 22.89
C THR A 381 0.65 0.45 22.94
N CYS A 382 -0.59 0.32 23.42
CA CYS A 382 -1.34 -0.94 23.35
C CYS A 382 -1.62 -1.38 21.91
N ASP A 383 -2.01 -0.45 21.01
CA ASP A 383 -2.21 -0.79 19.58
C ASP A 383 -0.92 -1.27 18.93
N ALA A 384 0.19 -0.59 19.20
CA ALA A 384 1.49 -0.99 18.67
C ALA A 384 1.91 -2.39 19.18
N VAL A 385 1.72 -2.67 20.47
CA VAL A 385 1.94 -4.00 21.07
C VAL A 385 1.10 -5.07 20.39
N LEU A 386 -0.19 -4.79 20.15
CA LEU A 386 -1.10 -5.72 19.48
C LEU A 386 -0.69 -5.99 18.04
N ALA A 387 -0.20 -4.98 17.31
CA ALA A 387 0.31 -5.15 15.95
C ALA A 387 1.54 -6.06 15.88
N TYR A 388 2.54 -5.86 16.75
CA TYR A 388 3.70 -6.77 16.83
C TYR A 388 3.29 -8.19 17.22
N ALA A 389 2.43 -8.33 18.22
CA ALA A 389 1.95 -9.64 18.66
C ALA A 389 1.13 -10.37 17.59
N ALA A 390 0.29 -9.66 16.82
CA ALA A 390 -0.47 -10.23 15.71
C ALA A 390 0.45 -10.80 14.62
N ALA A 391 1.59 -10.15 14.39
CA ALA A 391 2.65 -10.60 13.49
C ALA A 391 3.56 -11.69 14.09
N GLY A 392 3.33 -12.09 15.33
CA GLY A 392 4.12 -13.13 16.01
C GLY A 392 5.45 -12.64 16.57
N TYR A 393 5.63 -11.32 16.75
CA TYR A 393 6.85 -10.74 17.33
C TYR A 393 6.66 -10.31 18.78
N ASP A 394 7.71 -10.46 19.58
CA ASP A 394 7.72 -10.01 20.98
C ASP A 394 7.97 -8.49 21.03
N PRO A 395 6.98 -7.68 21.46
CA PRO A 395 7.13 -6.23 21.55
C PRO A 395 8.24 -5.79 22.52
N ARG A 396 8.70 -6.67 23.42
CA ARG A 396 9.84 -6.40 24.31
C ARG A 396 11.17 -6.29 23.57
N THR A 397 11.26 -6.87 22.38
CA THR A 397 12.48 -6.91 21.57
C THR A 397 12.58 -5.75 20.57
N VAL A 398 11.55 -4.89 20.54
CA VAL A 398 11.51 -3.72 19.66
C VAL A 398 12.39 -2.63 20.25
N HIS A 399 13.54 -2.41 19.63
CA HIS A 399 14.48 -1.38 20.03
C HIS A 399 15.09 -0.73 18.79
N PRO A 400 14.76 0.54 18.47
CA PRO A 400 15.37 1.24 17.33
C PRO A 400 16.88 1.50 17.49
N SER A 401 17.43 1.33 18.70
CA SER A 401 18.85 1.41 19.07
C SER A 401 19.03 0.81 20.47
N GLU A 402 20.24 0.83 21.08
CA GLU A 402 20.55 0.33 22.43
C GLU A 402 19.77 1.03 23.57
N ARG A 403 18.43 0.88 23.60
CA ARG A 403 17.52 1.36 24.64
C ARG A 403 17.18 0.23 25.59
N VAL A 404 16.93 0.61 26.85
CA VAL A 404 16.65 -0.34 27.94
C VAL A 404 15.16 -0.47 28.24
N THR A 405 14.33 0.53 27.90
CA THR A 405 12.88 0.52 28.19
C THR A 405 12.09 -0.01 26.99
N SER A 406 11.36 -1.10 27.20
CA SER A 406 10.45 -1.67 26.21
C SER A 406 9.05 -1.07 26.27
N ALA A 407 8.23 -1.37 25.26
CA ALA A 407 6.81 -1.01 25.25
C ALA A 407 6.07 -1.56 26.48
N LEU A 408 6.42 -2.77 26.94
CA LEU A 408 5.78 -3.35 28.12
C LEU A 408 6.28 -2.74 29.42
N ASP A 409 7.52 -2.26 29.49
CA ASP A 409 8.00 -1.53 30.66
C ASP A 409 7.25 -0.20 30.82
N TYR A 410 7.03 0.52 29.71
CA TYR A 410 6.19 1.72 29.71
C TYR A 410 4.76 1.43 30.15
N LEU A 411 4.13 0.40 29.56
CA LEU A 411 2.77 0.02 29.91
C LEU A 411 2.68 -0.43 31.38
N ALA A 412 3.68 -1.16 31.90
CA ALA A 412 3.72 -1.57 33.30
C ALA A 412 3.85 -0.36 34.24
N ALA A 413 4.70 0.61 33.89
CA ALA A 413 4.88 1.83 34.67
C ALA A 413 3.62 2.73 34.69
N THR A 414 2.83 2.70 33.63
CA THR A 414 1.61 3.53 33.47
C THR A 414 0.31 2.79 33.77
N ALA A 415 0.36 1.47 34.03
CA ALA A 415 -0.80 0.60 34.17
C ALA A 415 -1.81 1.11 35.19
N ALA A 416 -1.35 1.46 36.39
CA ALA A 416 -2.21 1.88 37.50
C ALA A 416 -3.03 3.14 37.20
N GLU A 417 -2.45 4.09 36.45
CA GLU A 417 -3.18 5.29 36.00
C GLU A 417 -4.09 4.95 34.81
N PHE A 418 -3.60 4.18 33.85
CA PHE A 418 -4.29 3.94 32.59
C PHE A 418 -5.60 3.18 32.78
N VAL A 419 -5.62 2.13 33.62
CA VAL A 419 -6.85 1.35 33.89
C VAL A 419 -7.95 2.16 34.59
N GLN A 420 -7.60 3.29 35.21
CA GLN A 420 -8.53 4.18 35.91
C GLN A 420 -9.11 5.27 34.99
N ARG A 421 -8.68 5.36 33.72
CA ARG A 421 -9.23 6.34 32.77
C ARG A 421 -10.61 5.93 32.28
N SER A 422 -10.79 4.66 31.91
CA SER A 422 -12.05 4.13 31.39
C SER A 422 -12.02 2.58 31.31
N PRO A 423 -13.18 1.90 31.21
CA PRO A 423 -13.23 0.46 31.00
C PRO A 423 -12.57 0.00 29.69
N ASP A 424 -12.64 0.79 28.62
CA ASP A 424 -11.98 0.47 27.35
C ASP A 424 -10.46 0.61 27.45
N ALA A 425 -9.93 1.58 28.21
CA ALA A 425 -8.50 1.65 28.50
C ALA A 425 -8.00 0.42 29.25
N ALA A 426 -8.72 -0.01 30.29
CA ALA A 426 -8.40 -1.23 31.03
C ALA A 426 -8.50 -2.49 30.16
N GLY A 427 -9.56 -2.60 29.34
CA GLY A 427 -9.77 -3.70 28.41
C GLY A 427 -8.68 -3.80 27.34
N LYS A 428 -8.27 -2.67 26.77
CA LYS A 428 -7.21 -2.58 25.77
C LYS A 428 -5.84 -2.94 26.35
N LEU A 429 -5.55 -2.52 27.59
CA LEU A 429 -4.34 -2.95 28.30
C LEU A 429 -4.32 -4.47 28.49
N ALA A 430 -5.43 -5.09 28.92
CA ALA A 430 -5.52 -6.54 29.07
C ALA A 430 -5.25 -7.26 27.75
N LEU A 431 -5.83 -6.79 26.63
CA LEU A 431 -5.56 -7.34 25.30
C LEU A 431 -4.06 -7.31 24.97
N ALA A 432 -3.42 -6.16 25.13
CA ALA A 432 -2.00 -5.97 24.81
C ALA A 432 -1.08 -6.85 25.70
N VAL A 433 -1.37 -6.92 27.01
CA VAL A 433 -0.60 -7.74 27.95
C VAL A 433 -0.73 -9.23 27.63
N VAL A 434 -1.94 -9.73 27.40
CA VAL A 434 -2.15 -11.14 27.07
C VAL A 434 -1.53 -11.50 25.72
N ALA A 435 -1.73 -10.66 24.69
CA ALA A 435 -1.19 -10.89 23.36
C ALA A 435 0.35 -10.95 23.34
N SER A 436 1.01 -10.22 24.24
CA SER A 436 2.46 -10.22 24.41
C SER A 436 2.97 -11.29 25.40
N GLY A 437 2.11 -12.23 25.81
CA GLY A 437 2.45 -13.33 26.74
C GLY A 437 2.67 -12.90 28.18
N GLY A 438 2.21 -11.69 28.57
CA GLY A 438 2.24 -11.22 29.95
C GLY A 438 1.07 -11.75 30.79
N ASP A 439 1.20 -11.63 32.12
CA ASP A 439 0.16 -11.99 33.08
C ASP A 439 -0.76 -10.80 33.37
N PRO A 440 -2.02 -10.79 32.90
CA PRO A 440 -2.95 -9.68 33.14
C PRO A 440 -3.38 -9.58 34.62
N GLY A 441 -3.23 -10.63 35.42
CA GLY A 441 -3.56 -10.61 36.85
C GLY A 441 -2.50 -9.93 37.72
N ASN A 442 -1.30 -9.69 37.19
CA ASN A 442 -0.22 -8.99 37.89
C ASN A 442 0.72 -8.29 36.90
N PHE A 443 0.25 -7.20 36.30
CA PHE A 443 1.02 -6.40 35.35
C PHE A 443 1.23 -4.99 35.89
N GLY A 444 2.49 -4.58 36.08
CA GLY A 444 2.80 -3.27 36.69
C GLY A 444 2.25 -3.11 38.12
N GLY A 445 2.01 -4.21 38.83
CA GLY A 445 1.34 -4.22 40.13
C GLY A 445 -0.19 -4.07 40.09
N VAL A 446 -0.80 -4.22 38.91
CA VAL A 446 -2.25 -4.13 38.69
C VAL A 446 -2.82 -5.49 38.30
N ASP A 447 -3.93 -5.88 38.93
CA ASP A 447 -4.82 -6.93 38.45
C ASP A 447 -5.82 -6.29 37.45
N ILE A 448 -5.52 -6.42 36.16
CA ILE A 448 -6.28 -5.74 35.10
C ILE A 448 -7.71 -6.31 34.97
N PRO A 449 -7.95 -7.64 35.00
CA PRO A 449 -9.31 -8.19 35.02
C PRO A 449 -10.15 -7.68 36.19
N ALA A 450 -9.57 -7.56 37.38
CA ALA A 450 -10.25 -6.96 38.53
C ALA A 450 -10.56 -5.47 38.29
N ALA A 451 -9.62 -4.71 37.70
CA ALA A 451 -9.84 -3.31 37.33
C ALA A 451 -10.97 -3.14 36.30
N ILE A 452 -11.03 -3.99 35.27
CA ILE A 452 -12.15 -4.00 34.30
C ILE A 452 -13.47 -4.29 35.01
N THR A 453 -13.49 -5.29 35.89
CA THR A 453 -14.69 -5.68 36.66
C THR A 453 -15.16 -4.56 37.58
N ALA A 454 -14.25 -3.74 38.13
CA ALA A 454 -14.61 -2.59 38.97
C ALA A 454 -15.38 -1.50 38.20
N TRP A 455 -15.24 -1.42 36.88
CA TRP A 455 -16.03 -0.51 36.03
C TRP A 455 -17.45 -1.00 35.77
N TYR A 456 -17.75 -2.27 36.07
CA TYR A 456 -19.06 -2.86 35.84
C TYR A 456 -20.06 -2.42 36.90
N SER A 457 -21.21 -1.89 36.47
CA SER A 457 -22.34 -1.61 37.33
C SER A 457 -23.41 -2.69 37.15
N PRO A 458 -23.66 -3.56 38.16
CA PRO A 458 -24.74 -4.54 38.09
C PRO A 458 -26.14 -3.91 37.94
N THR A 459 -26.33 -2.69 38.45
CA THR A 459 -27.59 -1.95 38.34
C THR A 459 -27.85 -1.45 36.93
N LEU A 460 -26.80 -0.98 36.24
CA LEU A 460 -26.91 -0.52 34.85
C LEU A 460 -26.73 -1.67 33.85
N GLY A 461 -26.18 -2.81 34.29
CA GLY A 461 -25.83 -3.91 33.41
C GLY A 461 -24.75 -3.52 32.39
N ALA A 462 -23.84 -2.61 32.72
CA ALA A 462 -22.89 -2.06 31.76
C ALA A 462 -21.55 -1.65 32.41
N PHE A 463 -20.50 -1.58 31.60
CA PHE A 463 -19.22 -1.00 31.96
C PHE A 463 -19.22 0.51 31.74
N GLY A 464 -18.80 1.29 32.74
CA GLY A 464 -18.70 2.74 32.63
C GLY A 464 -19.99 3.40 32.11
N VAL A 465 -19.86 4.27 31.10
CA VAL A 465 -21.01 4.88 30.40
C VAL A 465 -21.77 3.82 29.57
N PRO A 466 -23.04 3.49 29.89
CA PRO A 466 -23.77 2.41 29.22
C PRO A 466 -24.06 2.64 27.74
N THR A 467 -24.08 3.90 27.31
CA THR A 467 -24.37 4.29 25.93
C THR A 467 -23.15 4.27 25.01
N ASN A 468 -21.97 3.94 25.52
CA ASN A 468 -20.72 3.94 24.76
C ASN A 468 -20.36 2.51 24.33
N THR A 469 -20.24 2.29 23.02
CA THR A 469 -19.94 0.98 22.43
C THR A 469 -18.55 0.49 22.79
N TYR A 470 -17.55 1.38 22.78
CA TYR A 470 -16.15 1.06 23.05
C TYR A 470 -15.95 0.60 24.49
N HIS A 471 -16.61 1.26 25.44
CA HIS A 471 -16.61 0.86 26.85
C HIS A 471 -17.05 -0.59 27.04
N GLN A 472 -18.10 -1.01 26.32
CA GLN A 472 -18.58 -2.40 26.42
C GLN A 472 -17.64 -3.33 25.67
N ALA A 473 -17.30 -2.99 24.43
CA ALA A 473 -16.57 -3.89 23.54
C ALA A 473 -15.16 -4.20 24.04
N PHE A 474 -14.36 -3.19 24.39
CA PHE A 474 -12.99 -3.42 24.86
C PHE A 474 -12.95 -4.08 26.25
N ALA A 475 -13.89 -3.78 27.15
CA ALA A 475 -14.00 -4.48 28.43
C ALA A 475 -14.31 -5.97 28.24
N ILE A 476 -15.28 -6.29 27.37
CA ILE A 476 -15.63 -7.68 27.01
C ILE A 476 -14.41 -8.40 26.39
N LEU A 477 -13.74 -7.76 25.43
CA LEU A 477 -12.55 -8.33 24.77
C LEU A 477 -11.40 -8.55 25.76
N GLY A 478 -11.15 -7.60 26.66
CA GLY A 478 -10.10 -7.71 27.69
C GLY A 478 -10.37 -8.82 28.71
N LEU A 479 -11.62 -8.97 29.16
CA LEU A 479 -12.03 -10.09 30.03
C LEU A 479 -11.91 -11.43 29.29
N ALA A 480 -12.35 -11.49 28.03
CA ALA A 480 -12.23 -12.69 27.19
C ALA A 480 -10.76 -13.11 27.02
N ALA A 481 -9.87 -12.17 26.68
CA ALA A 481 -8.44 -12.43 26.55
C ALA A 481 -7.82 -12.95 27.85
N SER A 482 -8.27 -12.40 28.98
CA SER A 482 -7.79 -12.79 30.32
C SER A 482 -8.43 -14.08 30.85
N ASN A 483 -9.28 -14.74 30.06
CA ASN A 483 -10.10 -15.88 30.49
C ASN A 483 -10.90 -15.59 31.78
N ALA A 484 -11.36 -14.35 31.93
CA ALA A 484 -12.15 -13.88 33.06
C ALA A 484 -13.65 -13.89 32.74
N PRO A 485 -14.53 -14.00 33.75
CA PRO A 485 -15.98 -14.01 33.53
C PRO A 485 -16.49 -12.72 32.87
N ILE A 486 -17.29 -12.86 31.81
CA ILE A 486 -17.95 -11.74 31.12
C ILE A 486 -19.39 -11.61 31.64
N PRO A 487 -19.81 -10.44 32.18
CA PRO A 487 -21.19 -10.23 32.60
C PRO A 487 -22.16 -10.30 31.41
N VAL A 488 -23.09 -11.27 31.44
CA VAL A 488 -24.09 -11.49 30.37
C VAL A 488 -24.90 -10.22 30.07
N THR A 489 -25.23 -9.45 31.09
CA THR A 489 -25.96 -8.18 30.96
C THR A 489 -25.15 -7.09 30.27
N ALA A 490 -23.81 -7.07 30.38
CA ALA A 490 -22.97 -6.16 29.60
C ALA A 490 -22.99 -6.53 28.11
N THR A 491 -22.98 -7.83 27.80
CA THR A 491 -23.18 -8.32 26.42
C THR A 491 -24.55 -7.91 25.88
N GLN A 492 -25.62 -8.02 26.69
CA GLN A 492 -26.96 -7.55 26.32
C GLN A 492 -27.01 -6.03 26.11
N THR A 493 -26.31 -5.23 26.92
CA THR A 493 -26.16 -3.80 26.70
C THR A 493 -25.50 -3.53 25.35
N LEU A 494 -24.39 -4.21 25.02
CA LEU A 494 -23.74 -4.04 23.70
C LEU A 494 -24.68 -4.38 22.54
N ILE A 495 -25.47 -5.46 22.65
CA ILE A 495 -26.51 -5.81 21.66
C ILE A 495 -27.55 -4.69 21.54
N ALA A 496 -27.99 -4.11 22.67
CA ALA A 496 -28.99 -3.04 22.69
C ALA A 496 -28.48 -1.69 22.14
N LEU A 497 -27.17 -1.51 22.01
CA LEU A 497 -26.57 -0.34 21.34
C LEU A 497 -26.64 -0.40 19.82
N GLN A 498 -27.01 -1.54 19.23
CA GLN A 498 -27.20 -1.65 17.78
C GLN A 498 -28.32 -0.72 17.31
N GLN A 499 -28.08 -0.01 16.22
CA GLN A 499 -29.05 0.91 15.63
C GLN A 499 -29.97 0.19 14.63
N ALA A 500 -31.02 0.86 14.18
CA ALA A 500 -32.05 0.27 13.31
C ALA A 500 -31.52 -0.20 11.93
N ASP A 501 -30.40 0.35 11.47
CA ASP A 501 -29.71 -0.06 10.25
C ASP A 501 -28.78 -1.28 10.44
N GLY A 502 -28.68 -1.80 11.67
CA GLY A 502 -27.82 -2.92 12.04
C GLY A 502 -26.41 -2.51 12.46
N GLY A 503 -26.02 -1.25 12.32
CA GLY A 503 -24.69 -0.77 12.68
C GLY A 503 -24.57 -0.32 14.15
N TRP A 504 -23.34 -0.10 14.59
CA TRP A 504 -23.02 0.53 15.87
C TRP A 504 -22.42 1.92 15.68
N LYS A 505 -22.67 2.78 16.67
CA LYS A 505 -22.06 4.11 16.80
C LYS A 505 -20.91 4.08 17.80
N TYR A 506 -20.13 5.15 17.87
CA TYR A 506 -19.17 5.34 18.97
C TYR A 506 -19.89 5.34 20.32
N ASP A 507 -20.93 6.18 20.44
CA ASP A 507 -21.88 6.19 21.56
C ASP A 507 -23.28 6.65 21.09
N LEU A 508 -24.23 6.88 22.02
CA LEU A 508 -25.56 7.43 21.70
C LEU A 508 -25.66 8.96 21.86
N SER A 509 -24.54 9.68 21.94
CA SER A 509 -24.57 11.15 22.04
C SER A 509 -25.15 11.77 20.76
N PRO A 510 -26.01 12.81 20.87
CA PRO A 510 -26.63 13.44 19.71
C PRO A 510 -25.65 14.42 19.05
N ALA A 511 -24.68 13.89 18.32
CA ALA A 511 -23.75 14.66 17.52
C ALA A 511 -23.87 14.27 16.03
N ALA A 512 -23.79 15.24 15.13
CA ALA A 512 -23.95 15.01 13.69
C ALA A 512 -22.87 14.08 13.11
N TRP A 513 -21.67 14.06 13.71
CA TRP A 513 -20.58 13.16 13.33
C TRP A 513 -20.74 11.73 13.88
N ASN A 514 -21.62 11.54 14.87
CA ASN A 514 -21.78 10.27 15.57
C ASN A 514 -22.85 9.41 14.89
N THR A 515 -22.45 8.82 13.76
CA THR A 515 -23.26 7.91 12.95
C THR A 515 -22.82 6.47 13.18
N THR A 516 -23.63 5.54 12.67
CA THR A 516 -23.19 4.16 12.53
C THR A 516 -22.00 4.12 11.58
N ALA A 517 -20.99 3.31 11.90
CA ALA A 517 -19.80 3.22 11.08
C ALA A 517 -19.20 1.80 11.07
N PRO A 518 -18.45 1.43 10.01
CA PRO A 518 -17.89 0.08 9.87
C PRO A 518 -16.89 -0.32 10.97
N ASP A 519 -16.07 0.60 11.46
CA ASP A 519 -15.12 0.37 12.56
C ASP A 519 -15.82 0.03 13.88
N HIS A 520 -16.83 0.82 14.26
CA HIS A 520 -17.65 0.57 15.45
C HIS A 520 -18.34 -0.79 15.39
N THR A 521 -18.88 -1.12 14.22
CA THR A 521 -19.61 -2.36 13.97
C THR A 521 -18.66 -3.56 14.01
N GLY A 522 -17.50 -3.45 13.35
CA GLY A 522 -16.47 -4.48 13.36
C GLY A 522 -15.92 -4.77 14.76
N LEU A 523 -15.71 -3.74 15.58
CA LEU A 523 -15.30 -3.88 16.99
C LEU A 523 -16.41 -4.56 17.83
N ALA A 524 -17.67 -4.16 17.65
CA ALA A 524 -18.81 -4.76 18.34
C ALA A 524 -18.97 -6.25 17.98
N LEU A 525 -18.85 -6.62 16.70
CA LEU A 525 -18.90 -8.00 16.24
C LEU A 525 -17.82 -8.87 16.88
N GLN A 526 -16.57 -8.38 16.94
CA GLN A 526 -15.48 -9.07 17.64
C GLN A 526 -15.81 -9.32 19.12
N ALA A 527 -16.30 -8.29 19.82
CA ALA A 527 -16.66 -8.41 21.24
C ALA A 527 -17.84 -9.37 21.48
N LEU A 528 -18.86 -9.35 20.62
CA LEU A 528 -20.01 -10.27 20.72
C LEU A 528 -19.58 -11.73 20.51
N ILE A 529 -18.72 -12.00 19.51
CA ILE A 529 -18.16 -13.33 19.29
C ILE A 529 -17.31 -13.77 20.49
N ALA A 530 -16.47 -12.87 21.03
CA ALA A 530 -15.66 -13.15 22.22
C ALA A 530 -16.53 -13.49 23.45
N ALA A 531 -17.67 -12.81 23.59
CA ALA A 531 -18.72 -13.10 24.58
C ALA A 531 -19.56 -14.35 24.27
N GLN A 532 -19.18 -15.16 23.27
CA GLN A 532 -19.85 -16.39 22.88
C GLN A 532 -21.29 -16.20 22.35
N VAL A 533 -21.60 -15.03 21.78
CA VAL A 533 -22.84 -14.82 21.03
C VAL A 533 -22.76 -15.61 19.72
N THR A 534 -23.77 -16.45 19.45
CA THR A 534 -23.79 -17.30 18.26
C THR A 534 -23.77 -16.46 16.97
N PRO A 535 -22.93 -16.78 15.96
CA PRO A 535 -22.85 -16.05 14.69
C PRO A 535 -24.18 -15.89 13.93
N THR A 536 -25.17 -16.75 14.17
CA THR A 536 -26.50 -16.70 13.57
C THR A 536 -27.49 -15.80 14.31
N SER A 537 -27.08 -15.15 15.41
CA SER A 537 -27.93 -14.20 16.14
C SER A 537 -28.31 -13.01 15.27
N THR A 538 -29.50 -12.46 15.49
CA THR A 538 -29.99 -11.29 14.73
C THR A 538 -29.00 -10.12 14.79
N ALA A 539 -28.39 -9.87 15.96
CA ALA A 539 -27.43 -8.78 16.13
C ALA A 539 -26.22 -8.94 15.19
N ILE A 540 -25.64 -10.14 15.11
CA ILE A 540 -24.49 -10.41 14.24
C ILE A 540 -24.89 -10.36 12.77
N VAL A 541 -26.00 -11.00 12.39
CA VAL A 541 -26.49 -11.01 11.00
C VAL A 541 -26.80 -9.58 10.51
N SER A 542 -27.45 -8.76 11.34
CA SER A 542 -27.72 -7.35 11.04
C SER A 542 -26.43 -6.51 10.96
N GLY A 543 -25.43 -6.80 11.80
CA GLY A 543 -24.12 -6.16 11.73
C GLY A 543 -23.37 -6.49 10.43
N LEU A 544 -23.38 -7.76 10.00
CA LEU A 544 -22.80 -8.17 8.72
C LEU A 544 -23.58 -7.57 7.54
N ALA A 545 -24.91 -7.50 7.61
CA ALA A 545 -25.72 -6.83 6.58
C ALA A 545 -25.43 -5.33 6.49
N PHE A 546 -25.20 -4.66 7.62
CA PHE A 546 -24.75 -3.28 7.66
C PHE A 546 -23.38 -3.11 6.98
N LEU A 547 -22.38 -3.92 7.38
CA LEU A 547 -21.04 -3.87 6.77
C LEU A 547 -21.12 -4.13 5.26
N ARG A 548 -21.97 -5.07 4.83
CA ARG A 548 -22.20 -5.36 3.41
C ARG A 548 -22.73 -4.16 2.65
N ALA A 549 -23.71 -3.46 3.22
CA ALA A 549 -24.32 -2.29 2.62
C ALA A 549 -23.38 -1.08 2.56
N GLN A 550 -22.33 -1.05 3.39
CA GLN A 550 -21.33 0.03 3.45
C GLN A 550 -20.04 -0.29 2.68
N GLN A 551 -19.90 -1.49 2.12
CA GLN A 551 -18.70 -1.87 1.36
C GLN A 551 -18.63 -1.07 0.05
N ASP A 552 -17.46 -0.50 -0.25
CA ASP A 552 -17.23 0.26 -1.48
C ASP A 552 -16.81 -0.63 -2.66
N ALA A 553 -16.73 -0.04 -3.87
CA ALA A 553 -16.36 -0.76 -5.09
C ALA A 553 -14.92 -1.30 -5.07
N LEU A 554 -14.05 -0.71 -4.25
CA LEU A 554 -12.67 -1.15 -4.05
C LEU A 554 -12.57 -2.29 -3.02
N GLY A 555 -13.70 -2.78 -2.51
CA GLY A 555 -13.76 -3.87 -1.54
C GLY A 555 -13.57 -3.44 -0.09
N GLY A 556 -13.35 -2.15 0.17
CA GLY A 556 -13.06 -1.58 1.49
C GLY A 556 -14.24 -0.87 2.15
N TRP A 557 -13.92 -0.07 3.18
CA TRP A 557 -14.88 0.75 3.93
C TRP A 557 -14.38 2.19 4.09
N GLY A 558 -13.94 2.81 2.99
CA GLY A 558 -13.66 4.25 2.88
C GLY A 558 -12.34 4.77 3.45
N ASN A 559 -11.75 4.12 4.47
CA ASN A 559 -10.42 4.46 5.01
C ASN A 559 -9.74 3.24 5.64
N ALA A 560 -8.45 3.37 5.98
CA ALA A 560 -7.66 2.26 6.52
C ALA A 560 -8.22 1.70 7.84
N ASN A 561 -8.57 2.56 8.81
CA ASN A 561 -9.07 2.15 10.13
C ASN A 561 -10.43 1.44 10.06
N SER A 562 -11.38 2.01 9.30
CA SER A 562 -12.69 1.43 9.05
C SER A 562 -12.57 0.08 8.34
N THR A 563 -11.71 -0.01 7.32
CA THR A 563 -11.48 -1.25 6.59
C THR A 563 -10.88 -2.31 7.50
N ALA A 564 -9.89 -1.95 8.32
CA ALA A 564 -9.25 -2.86 9.25
C ALA A 564 -10.21 -3.45 10.29
N TYR A 565 -11.01 -2.63 10.97
CA TYR A 565 -11.94 -3.13 11.99
C TYR A 565 -13.13 -3.90 11.39
N ALA A 566 -13.66 -3.46 10.24
CA ALA A 566 -14.72 -4.19 9.53
C ALA A 566 -14.24 -5.58 9.10
N LEU A 567 -13.06 -5.67 8.50
CA LEU A 567 -12.42 -6.94 8.12
C LEU A 567 -12.22 -7.84 9.35
N GLN A 568 -11.70 -7.31 10.45
CA GLN A 568 -11.57 -8.07 11.71
C GLN A 568 -12.91 -8.58 12.24
N GLY A 569 -13.99 -7.79 12.12
CA GLY A 569 -15.35 -8.21 12.47
C GLY A 569 -15.84 -9.39 11.63
N VAL A 570 -15.68 -9.31 10.31
CA VAL A 570 -16.02 -10.38 9.35
C VAL A 570 -15.24 -11.67 9.65
N LEU A 571 -13.94 -11.54 9.90
CA LEU A 571 -13.06 -12.65 10.27
C LEU A 571 -13.50 -13.31 11.59
N ALA A 572 -13.85 -12.51 12.60
CA ALA A 572 -14.31 -13.00 13.89
C ALA A 572 -15.62 -13.79 13.77
N THR A 573 -16.55 -13.34 12.91
CA THR A 573 -17.81 -14.07 12.67
C THR A 573 -17.62 -15.33 11.82
N ARG A 574 -16.45 -15.51 11.20
CA ARG A 574 -16.12 -16.59 10.26
C ARG A 574 -17.05 -16.61 9.03
N ASP A 575 -17.49 -15.44 8.58
CA ASP A 575 -18.20 -15.35 7.31
C ASP A 575 -17.20 -15.56 6.16
N PRO A 576 -17.50 -16.39 5.14
CA PRO A 576 -16.59 -16.65 4.04
C PRO A 576 -16.17 -15.36 3.33
N LEU A 577 -14.86 -15.11 3.20
CA LEU A 577 -14.33 -13.91 2.58
C LEU A 577 -14.67 -13.79 1.08
N ASP A 578 -14.96 -14.90 0.40
CA ASP A 578 -15.45 -14.91 -0.98
C ASP A 578 -16.77 -14.15 -1.12
N ASN A 579 -17.59 -14.11 -0.05
CA ASN A 579 -18.79 -13.29 -0.05
C ASN A 579 -18.43 -11.80 -0.12
N TRP A 580 -17.26 -11.40 0.37
CA TRP A 580 -16.77 -10.01 0.53
C TRP A 580 -15.97 -9.49 -0.65
N VAL A 581 -15.93 -10.21 -1.76
CA VAL A 581 -15.37 -9.70 -3.01
C VAL A 581 -16.36 -8.74 -3.67
N SER A 582 -15.89 -7.56 -4.08
CA SER A 582 -16.72 -6.57 -4.79
C SER A 582 -17.13 -7.09 -6.18
N ALA A 583 -18.09 -6.43 -6.82
CA ALA A 583 -18.51 -6.79 -8.18
C ALA A 583 -17.35 -6.73 -9.19
N ASP A 584 -16.35 -5.88 -8.92
CA ASP A 584 -15.16 -5.69 -9.75
C ASP A 584 -14.01 -6.65 -9.38
N GLY A 585 -14.24 -7.56 -8.41
CA GLY A 585 -13.27 -8.56 -8.01
C GLY A 585 -12.34 -8.13 -6.87
N HIS A 586 -12.62 -7.03 -6.17
CA HIS A 586 -11.75 -6.56 -5.10
C HIS A 586 -12.06 -7.17 -3.74
N SER A 587 -11.06 -7.70 -3.06
CA SER A 587 -11.20 -8.20 -1.69
C SER A 587 -10.91 -7.13 -0.63
N PRO A 588 -11.42 -7.30 0.61
CA PRO A 588 -11.09 -6.41 1.73
C PRO A 588 -9.60 -6.31 2.07
N PHE A 589 -8.82 -7.38 1.81
CA PHE A 589 -7.38 -7.38 2.05
C PHE A 589 -6.65 -6.44 1.08
N GLU A 590 -7.01 -6.50 -0.20
CA GLU A 590 -6.48 -5.59 -1.22
C GLU A 590 -6.84 -4.14 -0.92
N ALA A 591 -8.10 -3.91 -0.54
CA ALA A 591 -8.58 -2.59 -0.19
C ALA A 591 -7.74 -2.00 0.96
N LEU A 592 -7.47 -2.80 2.00
CA LEU A 592 -6.65 -2.39 3.12
C LEU A 592 -5.20 -2.15 2.70
N ALA A 593 -4.59 -3.09 1.97
CA ALA A 593 -3.23 -3.02 1.46
C ALA A 593 -2.98 -1.76 0.62
N SER A 594 -4.00 -1.30 -0.11
CA SER A 594 -3.91 -0.09 -0.95
C SER A 594 -3.67 1.22 -0.17
N TYR A 595 -3.88 1.23 1.14
CA TYR A 595 -3.58 2.40 2.00
C TYR A 595 -2.15 2.39 2.54
N GLN A 596 -1.35 1.36 2.24
CA GLN A 596 0.05 1.30 2.66
C GLN A 596 0.95 2.05 1.67
N LYS A 597 1.81 2.93 2.17
CA LYS A 597 2.92 3.49 1.38
C LYS A 597 3.96 2.40 1.10
N ALA A 598 4.72 2.54 0.01
CA ALA A 598 5.67 1.51 -0.39
C ALA A 598 6.74 1.22 0.68
N ASP A 599 7.04 2.18 1.55
CA ASP A 599 8.00 2.09 2.65
C ASP A 599 7.42 1.62 3.99
N GLY A 600 6.14 1.29 4.04
CA GLY A 600 5.53 0.60 5.18
C GLY A 600 4.41 1.31 5.96
N PRO A 601 4.45 2.62 6.27
CA PRO A 601 3.36 3.26 6.99
C PRO A 601 2.06 3.25 6.20
N PHE A 602 0.94 3.25 6.90
CA PHE A 602 -0.37 3.44 6.31
C PHE A 602 -0.78 4.90 6.42
N VAL A 603 -1.46 5.39 5.39
CA VAL A 603 -2.21 6.64 5.45
C VAL A 603 -3.59 6.38 6.04
N TRP A 604 -4.21 7.39 6.66
CA TRP A 604 -5.62 7.26 7.03
C TRP A 604 -6.49 7.09 5.78
N ALA A 605 -6.27 7.97 4.80
CA ALA A 605 -6.84 7.92 3.46
C ALA A 605 -5.93 8.73 2.52
N TRP A 606 -5.88 8.42 1.23
CA TRP A 606 -5.04 9.13 0.25
C TRP A 606 -5.37 10.62 0.07
N THR A 607 -6.51 11.08 0.56
CA THR A 607 -6.85 12.51 0.63
C THR A 607 -6.06 13.26 1.71
N LEU A 608 -5.44 12.54 2.65
CA LEU A 608 -4.50 13.00 3.66
C LEU A 608 -3.32 12.02 3.69
N PRO A 609 -2.37 12.12 2.74
CA PRO A 609 -1.37 11.09 2.46
C PRO A 609 -0.25 10.98 3.51
N THR A 610 -0.34 11.73 4.60
CA THR A 610 0.66 11.69 5.67
C THR A 610 0.66 10.35 6.40
N ASP A 611 1.85 9.87 6.76
CA ASP A 611 2.05 8.73 7.66
C ASP A 611 1.14 8.80 8.88
N ASN A 612 0.40 7.72 9.14
CA ASN A 612 -0.56 7.68 10.24
C ASN A 612 -0.31 6.46 11.15
N GLY A 613 0.14 6.72 12.37
CA GLY A 613 0.39 5.68 13.36
C GLY A 613 -0.83 4.82 13.65
N LEU A 614 -1.99 5.44 13.92
CA LEU A 614 -3.21 4.72 14.26
C LEU A 614 -3.71 3.82 13.11
N ALA A 615 -3.68 4.33 11.87
CA ALA A 615 -3.99 3.54 10.68
C ALA A 615 -3.04 2.35 10.55
N THR A 616 -1.74 2.58 10.73
CA THR A 616 -0.70 1.54 10.64
C THR A 616 -0.92 0.44 11.68
N TRP A 617 -1.08 0.80 12.95
CA TRP A 617 -1.22 -0.18 14.03
C TRP A 617 -2.49 -1.03 13.88
N GLN A 618 -3.59 -0.43 13.44
CA GLN A 618 -4.87 -1.13 13.30
C GLN A 618 -4.97 -1.95 12.00
N ALA A 619 -4.29 -1.53 10.93
CA ALA A 619 -4.26 -2.28 9.67
C ALA A 619 -3.51 -3.60 9.80
N ILE A 620 -2.41 -3.64 10.58
CA ILE A 620 -1.53 -4.81 10.69
C ILE A 620 -2.27 -6.10 11.10
N PRO A 621 -3.04 -6.16 12.20
CA PRO A 621 -3.78 -7.37 12.55
C PRO A 621 -4.75 -7.82 11.46
N ALA A 622 -5.46 -6.87 10.85
CA ALA A 622 -6.44 -7.16 9.80
C ALA A 622 -5.78 -7.71 8.53
N LEU A 623 -4.65 -7.12 8.10
CA LEU A 623 -3.89 -7.56 6.92
C LEU A 623 -3.31 -8.97 7.10
N LEU A 624 -3.03 -9.38 8.34
CA LEU A 624 -2.61 -10.74 8.69
C LEU A 624 -3.79 -11.73 8.87
N GLY A 625 -5.02 -11.29 8.63
CA GLY A 625 -6.21 -12.10 8.86
C GLY A 625 -6.47 -12.43 10.34
N ARG A 626 -5.95 -11.60 11.26
CA ARG A 626 -6.14 -11.73 12.71
C ARG A 626 -7.25 -10.79 13.19
N TYR A 627 -7.83 -11.09 14.34
CA TYR A 627 -8.85 -10.27 15.02
C TYR A 627 -8.72 -10.46 16.54
N TYR A 628 -9.34 -9.58 17.31
CA TYR A 628 -9.26 -9.61 18.78
C TYR A 628 -10.34 -10.51 19.42
N PRO A 629 -10.03 -11.16 20.56
CA PRO A 629 -8.69 -11.26 21.17
C PRO A 629 -7.75 -12.16 20.35
N LEU A 630 -6.45 -11.83 20.34
CA LEU A 630 -5.45 -12.63 19.64
C LEU A 630 -5.26 -13.98 20.35
N PRO A 631 -5.16 -15.10 19.60
CA PRO A 631 -4.87 -16.40 20.20
C PRO A 631 -3.44 -16.43 20.78
N PRO A 632 -3.19 -17.22 21.85
CA PRO A 632 -1.84 -17.42 22.35
C PRO A 632 -0.90 -17.92 21.25
N ALA A 633 0.26 -17.29 21.11
CA ALA A 633 1.27 -17.64 20.13
C ALA A 633 2.67 -17.59 20.74
N SER A 634 3.60 -18.40 20.20
CA SER A 634 5.01 -18.22 20.49
C SER A 634 5.51 -17.00 19.75
N LEU A 635 6.08 -16.03 20.47
CA LEU A 635 6.59 -14.80 19.90
C LEU A 635 8.09 -14.89 19.61
N ALA A 636 8.50 -14.40 18.44
CA ALA A 636 9.90 -14.32 18.03
C ALA A 636 10.47 -12.91 18.26
N PRO A 637 11.79 -12.74 18.43
CA PRO A 637 12.39 -11.41 18.41
C PRO A 637 12.13 -10.70 17.08
N PHE A 638 11.70 -9.44 17.14
CA PHE A 638 11.55 -8.60 15.95
C PHE A 638 12.92 -8.23 15.38
N ARG A 639 13.03 -8.25 14.05
CA ARG A 639 14.19 -7.73 13.34
C ARG A 639 13.71 -6.77 12.25
N PRO A 640 14.17 -5.51 12.26
CA PRO A 640 13.91 -4.57 11.19
C PRO A 640 14.28 -5.14 9.83
N VAL A 641 13.46 -4.85 8.82
CA VAL A 641 13.71 -5.21 7.42
C VAL A 641 13.99 -3.96 6.61
N PHE A 642 14.58 -4.13 5.43
CA PHE A 642 14.68 -3.02 4.49
C PHE A 642 13.26 -2.58 4.07
N ARG A 643 12.91 -1.34 4.41
CA ARG A 643 11.61 -0.74 4.10
C ARG A 643 11.41 -0.44 2.61
N GLY A 644 12.49 -0.42 1.83
CA GLY A 644 12.42 0.16 0.49
C GLY A 644 12.64 1.66 0.54
N PRO A 645 12.77 2.31 -0.63
CA PRO A 645 12.74 3.76 -0.71
C PRO A 645 11.37 4.27 -0.21
N ASP A 646 11.39 5.32 0.60
CA ASP A 646 10.21 6.14 0.94
C ASP A 646 9.77 6.91 -0.29
N PRO A 647 8.57 6.65 -0.84
CA PRO A 647 8.09 7.41 -1.96
C PRO A 647 7.41 8.71 -1.49
N ASP A 648 8.16 9.78 -1.18
CA ASP A 648 7.57 10.96 -0.51
C ASP A 648 8.23 12.32 -0.91
N ARG A 649 7.68 13.18 -1.82
CA ARG A 649 7.75 14.70 -1.95
C ARG A 649 7.57 15.40 -3.34
N MET A 650 6.59 16.32 -3.55
CA MET A 650 6.40 17.09 -4.86
C MET A 650 7.44 17.92 -5.63
N VAL A 651 8.02 17.45 -6.75
CA VAL A 651 8.89 18.06 -7.75
C VAL A 651 8.06 18.94 -8.68
N ALA A 652 8.03 20.23 -8.37
CA ALA A 652 7.52 21.28 -9.24
C ALA A 652 8.48 21.59 -10.41
N CYS A 653 8.02 21.78 -11.66
CA CYS A 653 8.90 22.25 -12.75
C CYS A 653 8.37 23.48 -13.54
N GLN A 654 9.15 24.01 -14.49
CA GLN A 654 8.84 25.31 -15.15
C GLN A 654 7.82 25.24 -16.31
N PRO A 655 6.90 26.21 -16.42
CA PRO A 655 6.12 26.44 -17.64
C PRO A 655 6.96 26.75 -18.89
N GLN A 656 6.54 26.26 -20.04
CA GLN A 656 7.13 26.48 -21.36
C GLN A 656 6.10 27.07 -22.30
N ALA A 657 6.23 28.33 -22.73
CA ALA A 657 5.24 29.01 -23.57
C ALA A 657 5.65 29.20 -25.05
N ALA A 658 4.75 28.98 -26.01
CA ALA A 658 5.03 29.05 -27.46
C ALA A 658 3.90 29.71 -28.27
N TRP A 659 4.26 30.37 -29.38
CA TRP A 659 3.31 31.07 -30.28
C TRP A 659 2.71 30.14 -31.35
N GLY A 660 1.40 30.23 -31.54
CA GLY A 660 0.60 29.64 -32.62
C GLY A 660 -0.53 30.60 -33.06
N HIS A 661 -1.74 30.09 -33.30
CA HIS A 661 -2.94 30.94 -33.45
C HIS A 661 -3.34 31.65 -32.13
N SER A 662 -2.72 31.23 -31.02
CA SER A 662 -2.76 31.78 -29.66
C SER A 662 -1.40 31.46 -28.97
N VAL A 663 -1.25 31.62 -27.65
CA VAL A 663 -0.04 31.22 -26.91
C VAL A 663 -0.29 29.92 -26.12
N GLU A 664 0.47 28.85 -26.35
CA GLU A 664 0.49 27.58 -25.58
C GLU A 664 1.53 27.62 -24.46
N VAL A 665 1.42 26.79 -23.41
CA VAL A 665 2.28 26.69 -22.20
C VAL A 665 2.41 25.20 -21.76
N VAL A 666 3.52 24.69 -21.17
CA VAL A 666 3.77 23.28 -20.67
C VAL A 666 4.64 23.27 -19.39
N ILE A 667 4.30 22.60 -18.27
CA ILE A 667 4.89 22.88 -16.92
C ILE A 667 5.34 21.61 -16.16
N PRO A 668 6.51 21.00 -16.41
CA PRO A 668 7.01 19.74 -15.83
C PRO A 668 6.65 19.34 -14.33
N PHE A 669 6.61 18.05 -13.91
CA PHE A 669 6.55 17.53 -12.51
C PHE A 669 7.20 16.13 -12.38
N GLY A 670 7.65 15.68 -11.20
CA GLY A 670 8.44 14.44 -11.07
C GLY A 670 8.07 13.55 -9.90
N SER A 671 7.21 12.55 -10.15
CA SER A 671 6.68 11.61 -9.15
C SER A 671 5.64 12.26 -8.24
N ASP A 672 5.53 11.84 -6.98
CA ASP A 672 6.43 12.62 -6.14
C ASP A 672 7.34 12.10 -5.04
N LEU A 673 7.29 10.84 -4.67
CA LEU A 673 6.67 9.71 -5.32
C LEU A 673 5.20 9.48 -4.91
N ASP A 674 4.71 10.37 -4.05
CA ASP A 674 3.38 10.57 -3.43
C ASP A 674 2.40 11.48 -4.21
N ARG A 675 2.89 12.18 -5.27
CA ARG A 675 2.12 12.95 -6.29
C ARG A 675 1.16 13.99 -5.73
N ASN A 676 1.38 14.44 -4.52
CA ASN A 676 0.44 15.25 -3.77
C ASN A 676 0.67 16.75 -3.99
N GLY A 677 1.60 17.15 -4.87
CA GLY A 677 1.74 18.53 -5.32
C GLY A 677 0.74 19.02 -6.39
N SER A 678 0.55 20.35 -6.46
CA SER A 678 -0.34 21.03 -7.42
C SER A 678 0.40 21.98 -8.38
N VAL A 679 -0.29 22.84 -9.17
CA VAL A 679 0.23 24.06 -9.84
C VAL A 679 -0.91 25.08 -10.12
N ALA A 680 -0.76 26.39 -9.88
CA ALA A 680 -1.76 27.42 -10.24
C ALA A 680 -1.20 28.50 -11.18
N LEU A 681 -1.74 28.66 -12.40
CA LEU A 681 -1.20 29.57 -13.43
C LEU A 681 -1.88 30.95 -13.44
N ASP A 682 -1.12 32.03 -13.60
CA ASP A 682 -1.57 33.40 -13.82
C ASP A 682 -0.82 34.03 -15.02
N TRP A 683 -1.42 34.94 -15.81
CA TRP A 683 -0.72 35.65 -16.91
C TRP A 683 -1.01 37.17 -17.00
N ARG A 684 -0.18 37.96 -17.70
CA ARG A 684 -0.44 39.39 -18.02
C ARG A 684 0.32 39.93 -19.24
N VAL A 685 -0.09 41.10 -19.74
CA VAL A 685 0.69 41.96 -20.66
C VAL A 685 1.68 42.81 -19.85
N ALA A 686 2.91 43.01 -20.35
CA ALA A 686 4.00 43.66 -19.61
C ALA A 686 3.64 45.09 -19.13
N GLY A 687 3.69 45.31 -17.80
CA GLY A 687 3.28 46.55 -17.15
C GLY A 687 1.78 46.66 -16.78
N GLY A 688 0.97 45.63 -17.08
CA GLY A 688 -0.48 45.57 -16.82
C GLY A 688 -0.89 44.71 -15.60
N GLN A 689 -2.21 44.51 -15.46
CA GLN A 689 -2.83 43.71 -14.38
C GLN A 689 -2.75 42.20 -14.64
N TRP A 690 -2.58 41.39 -13.58
CA TRP A 690 -2.58 39.93 -13.65
C TRP A 690 -3.98 39.40 -13.96
N VAL A 691 -4.07 38.61 -15.03
CA VAL A 691 -5.15 37.69 -15.32
C VAL A 691 -4.85 36.40 -14.55
N THR A 692 -5.37 36.34 -13.33
CA THR A 692 -5.17 35.19 -12.44
C THR A 692 -6.16 34.07 -12.72
N GLY A 693 -5.86 32.86 -12.25
CA GLY A 693 -6.72 31.70 -12.54
C GLY A 693 -6.69 31.35 -14.02
N THR A 694 -5.53 31.54 -14.63
CA THR A 694 -5.23 31.00 -15.95
C THR A 694 -5.33 29.51 -15.87
N ALA A 695 -5.95 28.93 -16.88
CA ALA A 695 -6.01 27.50 -16.96
C ALA A 695 -4.60 26.92 -17.06
N VAL A 696 -4.30 25.89 -16.26
CA VAL A 696 -3.11 25.04 -16.33
C VAL A 696 -3.53 23.59 -16.41
N HIS A 697 -2.68 22.71 -16.92
CA HIS A 697 -3.10 21.39 -17.38
C HIS A 697 -2.03 20.32 -17.15
N ARG A 698 -1.92 19.72 -15.97
CA ARG A 698 -0.91 18.67 -15.64
C ARG A 698 -0.68 17.71 -16.83
N ALA A 699 0.46 17.84 -17.50
CA ALA A 699 1.01 16.96 -18.50
C ALA A 699 2.12 16.18 -17.82
N ASP A 700 3.03 15.68 -18.60
CA ASP A 700 3.36 14.34 -18.36
C ASP A 700 4.85 14.49 -17.93
N GLY A 701 5.08 14.26 -16.64
CA GLY A 701 6.01 15.00 -15.85
C GLY A 701 5.91 16.47 -16.21
N ALA A 702 4.68 17.04 -16.26
CA ALA A 702 4.28 18.43 -16.63
C ALA A 702 2.91 19.05 -16.27
N PHE A 703 2.59 20.28 -16.72
CA PHE A 703 1.29 21.02 -16.70
C PHE A 703 1.13 22.06 -17.86
N THR A 704 0.26 21.92 -18.86
CA THR A 704 0.13 22.81 -20.03
C THR A 704 -0.87 23.98 -19.86
N ALA A 705 -0.93 24.99 -20.75
CA ALA A 705 -1.96 26.05 -20.74
C ALA A 705 -2.08 26.77 -22.08
N THR A 706 -3.28 27.14 -22.51
CA THR A 706 -3.48 27.96 -23.73
C THR A 706 -4.08 29.33 -23.39
N ILE A 707 -3.58 30.39 -24.04
CA ILE A 707 -3.79 31.79 -23.65
C ILE A 707 -4.36 32.55 -24.85
N PRO A 708 -5.60 33.08 -24.78
CA PRO A 708 -6.36 33.56 -25.94
C PRO A 708 -5.94 34.98 -26.35
N VAL A 709 -4.65 35.16 -26.67
CA VAL A 709 -4.05 36.43 -27.04
C VAL A 709 -3.51 36.36 -28.45
N THR A 710 -3.88 37.34 -29.27
CA THR A 710 -3.58 37.37 -30.71
C THR A 710 -2.70 38.56 -31.12
N GLN A 711 -2.33 39.43 -30.17
CA GLN A 711 -1.49 40.60 -30.43
C GLN A 711 -0.01 40.28 -30.15
N PRO A 712 0.94 40.68 -31.01
CA PRO A 712 2.36 40.40 -30.81
C PRO A 712 3.00 41.40 -29.83
N LEU A 713 2.58 41.34 -28.56
CA LEU A 713 3.14 42.09 -27.44
C LEU A 713 4.01 41.18 -26.56
N THR A 714 4.57 41.74 -25.48
CA THR A 714 5.29 40.98 -24.44
C THR A 714 4.30 40.50 -23.35
N TYR A 715 4.31 39.20 -23.03
CA TYR A 715 3.45 38.53 -22.03
C TYR A 715 4.26 37.84 -20.91
N GLU A 716 3.69 37.71 -19.71
CA GLU A 716 4.28 37.05 -18.52
C GLU A 716 3.30 36.00 -17.94
N PHE A 717 3.78 34.86 -17.39
CA PHE A 717 3.04 33.69 -16.82
C PHE A 717 3.62 33.23 -15.45
N ARG A 718 2.84 32.72 -14.49
CA ARG A 718 3.28 32.23 -13.16
C ARG A 718 2.49 31.01 -12.67
N ALA A 719 3.11 29.85 -12.36
CA ALA A 719 2.50 28.56 -11.98
C ALA A 719 2.84 28.10 -10.54
N ALA A 720 1.86 27.96 -9.63
CA ALA A 720 2.03 27.72 -8.19
C ALA A 720 1.77 26.29 -7.67
N PHE A 721 2.82 25.48 -7.48
CA PHE A 721 2.77 24.10 -6.96
C PHE A 721 2.42 23.95 -5.46
N ALA A 722 2.03 22.79 -4.92
CA ALA A 722 1.70 22.64 -3.48
C ALA A 722 1.41 21.19 -3.09
N ASP A 723 2.14 20.61 -2.13
CA ASP A 723 2.30 19.18 -1.80
C ASP A 723 2.36 18.93 -0.27
N PRO A 724 1.47 18.06 0.24
CA PRO A 724 1.30 17.65 1.64
C PRO A 724 2.43 16.87 2.34
N ASP A 725 3.27 16.15 1.62
CA ASP A 725 4.45 15.42 2.11
C ASP A 725 5.69 16.35 1.99
N GLY A 726 5.52 17.41 1.19
CA GLY A 726 6.31 18.60 1.03
C GLY A 726 6.58 18.81 -0.46
N VAL A 727 6.31 20.00 -1.01
CA VAL A 727 6.66 20.25 -2.42
C VAL A 727 8.16 20.32 -2.43
N GLN A 728 8.86 19.36 -3.00
CA GLN A 728 10.25 19.56 -3.34
C GLN A 728 10.40 20.84 -4.17
N PHE A 729 11.18 21.79 -3.65
CA PHE A 729 11.48 23.10 -4.27
C PHE A 729 10.39 24.18 -4.20
N GLY A 730 9.31 23.88 -3.48
CA GLY A 730 8.35 24.89 -3.11
C GLY A 730 7.34 25.27 -4.20
N PRO A 731 6.35 26.08 -3.80
CA PRO A 731 5.04 26.07 -4.43
C PRO A 731 4.84 27.05 -5.60
N THR A 732 5.86 27.61 -6.28
CA THR A 732 5.62 28.58 -7.40
C THR A 732 6.76 28.78 -8.40
N THR A 733 6.43 28.93 -9.70
CA THR A 733 7.32 29.08 -10.88
C THR A 733 6.76 30.11 -11.87
N ALA A 734 7.49 30.57 -12.91
CA ALA A 734 6.99 31.59 -13.88
C ALA A 734 7.78 31.61 -15.22
N VAL A 735 7.20 32.15 -16.30
CA VAL A 735 7.84 32.31 -17.64
C VAL A 735 7.40 33.59 -18.40
N THR A 736 8.24 34.16 -19.29
CA THR A 736 7.95 35.38 -20.11
C THR A 736 8.10 35.12 -21.61
N LEU A 737 7.17 35.64 -22.42
CA LEU A 737 7.10 35.50 -23.87
C LEU A 737 7.26 36.87 -24.57
N LYS A 738 8.33 37.07 -25.38
CA LYS A 738 8.59 38.32 -26.16
C LYS A 738 8.13 38.21 -27.62
N PRO A 739 7.72 39.31 -28.28
CA PRO A 739 7.34 39.28 -29.69
C PRO A 739 8.56 39.16 -30.62
N HIS A 740 8.36 38.58 -31.81
CA HIS A 740 9.37 38.43 -32.85
C HIS A 740 8.86 39.00 -34.18
N SER A 741 9.67 39.82 -34.85
CA SER A 741 9.34 40.43 -36.15
C SER A 741 10.15 39.76 -37.26
N VAL A 742 9.47 39.16 -38.24
CA VAL A 742 10.09 38.60 -39.44
C VAL A 742 9.86 39.57 -40.60
N PHE A 743 10.90 40.30 -41.01
CA PHE A 743 10.85 41.12 -42.22
C PHE A 743 11.06 40.22 -43.44
N LEU A 744 9.97 39.87 -44.14
CA LEU A 744 10.06 39.25 -45.46
C LEU A 744 10.28 40.37 -46.50
N PRO A 745 11.44 40.43 -47.18
CA PRO A 745 11.65 41.42 -48.22
C PRO A 745 10.68 41.14 -49.37
N VAL A 746 9.83 42.12 -49.69
CA VAL A 746 8.96 42.08 -50.86
C VAL A 746 9.83 42.23 -52.10
N VAL A 747 10.17 41.11 -52.74
CA VAL A 747 10.68 41.08 -54.10
C VAL A 747 9.47 41.26 -55.03
N LEU A 748 9.21 42.50 -55.41
CA LEU A 748 8.34 42.81 -56.55
C LEU A 748 9.21 43.35 -57.68
N ARG A 749 9.34 42.52 -58.72
CA ARG A 749 9.14 42.83 -60.15
C ARG A 749 9.86 41.73 -60.95
N GLY A 750 9.30 41.25 -62.06
CA GLY A 750 8.69 42.05 -63.11
C GLY A 750 9.79 42.44 -64.08
#